data_AF-A0A8H8MF47-F1
#
_entry.id   AF-A0A8H8MF47-F1
#
_cell.length_a   1.000
_cell.length_b   1.000
_cell.length_c   1.000
_cell.angle_alpha   90.00
_cell.angle_beta   90.00
_cell.angle_gamma   90.00
#
_symmetry.space_group_name_H-M   'P 1'
#
loop_
_entity.id
_entity.type
_entity.pdbx_description
1 polymer ?
#
loop_
_entity_poly.entity_id
_entity_poly.type
_entity_poly.pdbx_seq_one_letter_code
_entity_poly.pdbx_strand_id
1 'polypeptide(L)'
;MDSDYSHLGAEYSSDEEYLGYHTYLAANLPDNDGKILCPCGCNQCRAVRTTYKHLQKLRNSQLAAVSGSDRAAGGTRSDYVAGGAAREEEGMPDAEMCVDEEPDLPMHYDEEEDTPPPNPAEDWHDIPTPPPSPPALALDADEEVSDNEDGYMNVTADDYREYDRWFAEDRAEELDEFLCETITEEELDSIKMMAIRQFGHISIRNYERIRYSFCNKVFLLTLQRLGTRIAGLSGIKPETYDCCVNVCHAFTGDFSEEAVCSMCGEQRFDELGRSRQKFQYIPTIGRFLAMFNNPAFVEKLEYRDNYVQHKGRINDFFDSELYKNLRQKNIVIDGEDLGVKYFSGKYDIATTLLADGVQIFKQENATCWPIMLQILNLPPRERSQVRNVIPLCVIPGPNQPKDFNSFLEPFVLECLTFARGIKAFNSRTGRDFTLRHHPVLVGGDMQAIKHLEEMKGVGAKVPCRGCESNAIYHLAKRTYYIPLAAPLSSDNPGASTAAYNPLDLPNRTEERMKRQMRRMDNATPREYEELAKRYGISGPTILDRIPSLQRPTSYPHEFLHLFLLNHIPDLITLWIGKHPSVRTAGCEDYLISREDWEAIGLETEAATKHIPSYFTRKLPNIQSEWRLFCGESWSFWVLYIGPIVLRERLPKKYYKHFMELVSIIKCLIQFENTTERIEQLRVEIAGYVERYEEYYYQYNYERICVCKLTVHALLHVAEEVIRCGPVWVFWSYLTERYCREIIACARQRALPFATVARYVLQMSQLTSVSMRFHEVRKALLFGQSDAPVDTSAMERVYADYPETILRFPRLPGFRMQPNMRKRAAAFLRTNVDLNQEFRAWVEYLPEYCERWGKLRLGEGGDCIRCACARNPSSAQGNRDNSFVKFEYDQDKNRYNGRDTDMINKIGYGRLDCILAITLPPNPDFGIHSPQLHILAQITVAKDAEGDASAKLVSYTTFGKTIILDVTSIKCAVGRIETRAKNRRGEWVIIDRDDSLCRTAFTQDEQDYEGDD
;
A
#
# COMPACT_ATOMS: atom_id res chain seq x y z
N MET A 1 58.84 30.10 7.88
CA MET A 1 59.39 29.13 8.84
C MET A 1 58.54 27.87 8.73
N ASP A 2 58.49 27.22 7.56
CA ASP A 2 59.57 26.54 6.78
C ASP A 2 59.86 25.18 7.44
N SER A 3 59.90 24.02 6.77
CA SER A 3 60.16 23.68 5.34
C SER A 3 59.65 22.25 5.06
N ASP A 4 59.50 21.70 3.85
CA ASP A 4 59.54 22.25 2.47
C ASP A 4 58.79 21.35 1.47
N TYR A 5 58.63 21.83 0.22
CA TYR A 5 58.07 21.06 -0.91
C TYR A 5 59.09 20.11 -1.58
N SER A 6 58.60 19.02 -2.18
CA SER A 6 59.08 18.58 -3.51
C SER A 6 58.06 17.69 -4.24
N HIS A 7 57.77 18.00 -5.49
CA HIS A 7 57.04 17.13 -6.41
C HIS A 7 57.98 16.12 -7.08
N LEU A 8 57.42 15.00 -7.56
CA LEU A 8 57.70 14.45 -8.89
C LEU A 8 56.57 13.48 -9.29
N GLY A 9 56.28 13.39 -10.58
CA GLY A 9 55.28 12.45 -11.13
C GLY A 9 55.82 11.80 -12.41
N ALA A 10 55.23 10.66 -12.79
CA ALA A 10 55.51 9.97 -14.05
C ALA A 10 54.27 9.16 -14.48
N GLU A 11 53.99 9.17 -15.78
CA GLU A 11 53.00 8.33 -16.45
C GLU A 11 53.71 7.09 -17.06
N TYR A 12 53.08 5.91 -17.06
CA TYR A 12 53.29 4.73 -17.94
C TYR A 12 52.28 3.67 -17.43
N SER A 13 51.13 3.37 -18.06
CA SER A 13 50.79 2.79 -19.38
C SER A 13 50.80 1.25 -19.44
N SER A 14 49.81 0.74 -20.19
CA SER A 14 49.80 -0.53 -20.96
C SER A 14 50.10 -1.87 -20.26
N ASP A 15 49.02 -2.62 -20.07
CA ASP A 15 48.81 -4.00 -20.60
C ASP A 15 49.58 -5.21 -20.04
N GLU A 16 48.92 -6.37 -20.21
CA GLU A 16 49.34 -7.74 -19.87
C GLU A 16 49.54 -7.99 -18.34
N GLU A 17 49.19 -9.14 -17.75
CA GLU A 17 48.81 -10.45 -18.30
C GLU A 17 47.87 -11.16 -17.29
N TYR A 18 46.90 -11.95 -17.76
CA TYR A 18 46.50 -13.26 -17.14
C TYR A 18 45.31 -13.88 -17.89
N LEU A 19 45.59 -14.83 -18.78
CA LEU A 19 44.57 -15.59 -19.50
C LEU A 19 44.86 -17.09 -19.41
N GLY A 20 43.97 -17.81 -18.73
CA GLY A 20 43.87 -19.27 -18.78
C GLY A 20 44.55 -20.04 -17.65
N TYR A 21 43.73 -20.71 -16.84
CA TYR A 21 43.98 -22.10 -16.45
C TYR A 21 42.65 -22.85 -16.34
N HIS A 22 42.30 -23.59 -17.39
CA HIS A 22 41.29 -24.65 -17.32
C HIS A 22 41.95 -25.97 -16.88
N THR A 23 41.10 -26.98 -16.60
CA THR A 23 41.44 -28.40 -16.43
C THR A 23 42.41 -28.78 -15.30
N TYR A 24 41.84 -29.30 -14.21
CA TYR A 24 42.33 -30.55 -13.62
C TYR A 24 41.15 -31.48 -13.32
N LEU A 25 40.96 -32.49 -14.18
CA LEU A 25 39.96 -33.56 -14.02
C LEU A 25 40.57 -34.90 -14.46
N ALA A 26 41.39 -35.48 -13.59
CA ALA A 26 41.99 -36.81 -13.73
C ALA A 26 42.55 -37.26 -12.36
N ALA A 27 42.51 -38.54 -11.96
CA ALA A 27 41.67 -39.64 -12.44
C ALA A 27 41.58 -40.71 -11.33
N ASN A 28 40.41 -41.33 -11.17
CA ASN A 28 40.25 -42.54 -10.35
C ASN A 28 39.91 -43.71 -11.28
N LEU A 29 40.94 -44.47 -11.69
CA LEU A 29 40.76 -45.76 -12.36
C LEU A 29 40.51 -46.85 -11.31
N PRO A 30 39.66 -47.85 -11.59
CA PRO A 30 39.46 -48.99 -10.70
C PRO A 30 40.66 -49.94 -10.75
N ASP A 31 41.01 -50.52 -9.60
CA ASP A 31 41.84 -51.73 -9.56
C ASP A 31 40.98 -52.97 -9.89
N ASN A 32 41.61 -54.09 -10.26
CA ASN A 32 41.00 -55.19 -11.03
C ASN A 32 39.84 -55.95 -10.35
N ASP A 33 39.55 -55.71 -9.06
CA ASP A 33 38.40 -56.27 -8.33
C ASP A 33 37.23 -55.26 -8.13
N GLY A 34 37.27 -54.11 -8.80
CA GLY A 34 36.08 -53.29 -9.08
C GLY A 34 35.37 -52.65 -7.88
N LYS A 35 36.10 -52.17 -6.86
CA LYS A 35 35.54 -51.52 -5.67
C LYS A 35 36.14 -50.13 -5.44
N ILE A 36 35.27 -49.14 -5.25
CA ILE A 36 35.63 -47.78 -4.82
C ILE A 36 35.41 -47.67 -3.30
N LEU A 37 36.37 -47.09 -2.58
CA LEU A 37 36.32 -46.89 -1.13
C LEU A 37 35.62 -45.57 -0.75
N CYS A 38 35.00 -45.54 0.44
CA CYS A 38 34.36 -44.35 0.98
C CYS A 38 35.37 -43.43 1.69
N PRO A 39 35.38 -42.10 1.46
CA PRO A 39 36.40 -41.20 2.03
C PRO A 39 36.48 -41.10 3.56
N CYS A 40 35.45 -41.53 4.29
CA CYS A 40 35.36 -41.38 5.75
C CYS A 40 35.79 -42.61 6.57
N GLY A 41 36.21 -43.71 5.93
CA GLY A 41 36.79 -44.89 6.59
C GLY A 41 35.85 -45.74 7.47
N CYS A 42 34.62 -45.31 7.77
CA CYS A 42 33.66 -46.07 8.57
C CYS A 42 32.81 -47.02 7.71
N ASN A 43 32.83 -48.32 8.04
CA ASN A 43 32.33 -49.39 7.17
C ASN A 43 30.87 -49.82 7.51
N GLN A 44 29.97 -48.86 7.72
CA GLN A 44 28.57 -49.09 8.13
C GLN A 44 27.53 -48.22 7.38
N CYS A 45 27.55 -48.27 6.05
CA CYS A 45 26.36 -47.94 5.24
C CYS A 45 26.15 -49.01 4.16
N ARG A 46 25.01 -49.72 4.20
CA ARG A 46 24.48 -50.45 3.04
C ARG A 46 23.24 -49.73 2.52
N ALA A 47 23.08 -49.74 1.20
CA ALA A 47 21.99 -49.07 0.47
C ALA A 47 20.63 -49.78 0.73
N VAL A 48 19.50 -49.30 0.20
CA VAL A 48 19.14 -49.31 -1.24
C VAL A 48 18.19 -48.15 -1.60
N ARG A 49 18.28 -47.66 -2.85
CA ARG A 49 17.31 -46.74 -3.45
C ARG A 49 16.14 -47.51 -4.11
N THR A 50 14.93 -47.01 -3.89
CA THR A 50 13.76 -47.02 -4.80
C THR A 50 13.29 -48.32 -5.47
N THR A 51 12.09 -48.77 -5.10
CA THR A 51 11.01 -49.03 -6.09
C THR A 51 9.62 -48.86 -5.47
N TYR A 52 8.78 -48.03 -6.10
CA TYR A 52 7.36 -47.86 -5.77
C TYR A 52 6.53 -48.54 -6.86
N LYS A 53 6.06 -49.78 -6.64
CA LYS A 53 5.02 -50.45 -7.46
C LYS A 53 4.62 -51.81 -6.85
N HIS A 54 3.61 -51.80 -5.97
CA HIS A 54 2.59 -52.84 -5.74
C HIS A 54 1.92 -52.61 -4.37
N LEU A 55 0.66 -52.16 -4.37
CA LEU A 55 -0.35 -52.49 -3.34
C LEU A 55 -1.74 -51.92 -3.72
N GLN A 56 -2.31 -52.46 -4.79
CA GLN A 56 -3.76 -52.44 -5.02
C GLN A 56 -4.18 -53.90 -5.22
N LYS A 57 -5.35 -54.30 -4.70
CA LYS A 57 -5.79 -55.68 -4.45
C LYS A 57 -5.03 -56.42 -3.33
N LEU A 58 -5.45 -56.15 -2.08
CA LEU A 58 -5.66 -57.22 -1.07
C LEU A 58 -6.77 -56.85 -0.07
N ARG A 59 -7.81 -56.18 -0.56
CA ARG A 59 -9.05 -55.88 0.19
C ARG A 59 -10.12 -56.91 -0.18
N ASN A 60 -10.07 -58.09 0.44
CA ASN A 60 -11.24 -58.90 0.80
C ASN A 60 -10.84 -60.18 1.57
N SER A 61 -11.56 -60.42 2.67
CA SER A 61 -11.81 -61.70 3.34
C SER A 61 -10.68 -62.74 3.47
N GLN A 62 -10.19 -62.92 4.71
CA GLN A 62 -10.40 -64.21 5.38
C GLN A 62 -10.59 -64.03 6.90
N LEU A 63 -11.66 -64.62 7.41
CA LEU A 63 -11.98 -64.78 8.83
C LEU A 63 -11.65 -66.22 9.25
N ALA A 64 -11.24 -66.41 10.51
CA ALA A 64 -11.85 -67.33 11.48
C ALA A 64 -10.86 -68.02 12.43
N ALA A 65 -11.36 -68.27 13.66
CA ALA A 65 -10.76 -69.08 14.74
C ALA A 65 -9.47 -68.52 15.38
N VAL A 66 -9.18 -68.76 16.68
CA VAL A 66 -9.76 -69.72 17.64
C VAL A 66 -10.24 -69.01 18.94
N SER A 67 -11.22 -69.61 19.62
CA SER A 67 -11.80 -69.25 20.94
C SER A 67 -10.86 -69.55 22.13
N GLY A 68 -11.11 -69.14 23.38
CA GLY A 68 -12.18 -68.32 24.00
C GLY A 68 -12.35 -68.63 25.50
N SER A 69 -13.36 -68.02 26.15
CA SER A 69 -13.80 -68.18 27.57
C SER A 69 -12.81 -67.71 28.69
N ASP A 70 -13.23 -67.39 29.93
CA ASP A 70 -14.57 -67.46 30.58
C ASP A 70 -14.73 -66.45 31.76
N ARG A 71 -15.96 -65.91 31.99
CA ARG A 71 -16.53 -65.27 33.22
C ARG A 71 -15.83 -64.05 33.88
N ALA A 72 -16.42 -63.24 34.79
CA ALA A 72 -17.79 -62.71 35.10
C ALA A 72 -17.64 -61.71 36.32
N ALA A 73 -18.59 -60.98 36.91
CA ALA A 73 -20.04 -60.74 36.72
C ALA A 73 -20.50 -59.44 37.46
N GLY A 74 -21.64 -58.82 37.05
CA GLY A 74 -22.42 -57.82 37.84
C GLY A 74 -21.99 -56.33 37.74
N GLY A 75 -22.89 -55.34 37.90
CA GLY A 75 -24.36 -55.41 38.02
C GLY A 75 -25.08 -54.05 38.23
N THR A 76 -26.39 -54.04 37.92
CA THR A 76 -27.48 -53.12 38.36
C THR A 76 -27.48 -51.60 38.03
N ARG A 77 -28.50 -51.21 37.22
CA ARG A 77 -29.47 -50.09 37.39
C ARG A 77 -29.01 -48.61 37.28
N SER A 78 -29.85 -47.65 36.84
CA SER A 78 -31.23 -47.70 36.27
C SER A 78 -31.64 -46.38 35.60
N ASP A 79 -32.43 -46.46 34.53
CA ASP A 79 -33.47 -45.54 34.02
C ASP A 79 -33.09 -44.06 33.72
N TYR A 80 -33.65 -43.33 32.74
CA TYR A 80 -34.94 -43.44 32.04
C TYR A 80 -34.82 -43.33 30.50
N VAL A 81 -35.89 -43.72 29.78
CA VAL A 81 -36.01 -43.70 28.31
C VAL A 81 -37.41 -43.26 27.87
N ALA A 82 -37.48 -42.54 26.74
CA ALA A 82 -38.67 -42.18 25.93
C ALA A 82 -39.75 -41.29 26.59
N GLY A 83 -40.62 -40.59 25.82
CA GLY A 83 -40.59 -40.34 24.38
C GLY A 83 -41.86 -40.72 23.62
N GLY A 84 -42.62 -39.70 23.18
CA GLY A 84 -43.58 -39.79 22.07
C GLY A 84 -45.04 -40.13 22.42
N ALA A 85 -45.95 -39.25 21.99
CA ALA A 85 -47.29 -39.55 21.48
C ALA A 85 -47.83 -38.29 20.76
N ALA A 86 -48.74 -38.46 19.80
CA ALA A 86 -49.38 -37.37 19.05
C ALA A 86 -50.89 -37.62 18.94
N ARG A 87 -51.68 -36.56 18.67
CA ARG A 87 -52.87 -36.54 17.76
C ARG A 87 -53.64 -35.21 17.78
N GLU A 88 -54.16 -34.83 16.60
CA GLU A 88 -55.52 -34.33 16.24
C GLU A 88 -56.17 -33.18 17.07
N GLU A 89 -56.97 -32.23 16.53
CA GLU A 89 -57.54 -32.04 15.17
C GLU A 89 -58.08 -30.59 14.92
N GLU A 90 -58.81 -30.40 13.80
CA GLU A 90 -59.74 -29.30 13.40
C GLU A 90 -59.18 -27.97 12.81
N GLY A 91 -59.82 -27.48 11.72
CA GLY A 91 -59.63 -26.10 11.19
C GLY A 91 -59.65 -25.88 9.65
N MET A 92 -60.75 -26.18 8.95
CA MET A 92 -60.98 -25.93 7.49
C MET A 92 -62.28 -25.09 7.27
N PRO A 93 -62.66 -24.59 6.06
CA PRO A 93 -61.96 -24.43 4.77
C PRO A 93 -61.76 -22.92 4.42
N ASP A 94 -61.92 -22.26 3.26
CA ASP A 94 -62.50 -22.40 1.88
C ASP A 94 -61.84 -21.33 0.95
N ALA A 95 -61.92 -21.28 -0.40
CA ALA A 95 -62.13 -22.26 -1.49
C ALA A 95 -61.88 -21.58 -2.89
N GLU A 96 -61.91 -22.37 -3.99
CA GLU A 96 -62.08 -21.99 -5.43
C GLU A 96 -60.92 -21.28 -6.20
N MET A 97 -60.62 -21.57 -7.48
CA MET A 97 -61.01 -22.68 -8.39
C MET A 97 -60.02 -22.86 -9.59
N CYS A 98 -60.21 -23.91 -10.42
CA CYS A 98 -59.37 -24.30 -11.57
C CYS A 98 -59.66 -23.47 -12.88
N VAL A 99 -59.25 -23.80 -14.12
CA VAL A 99 -59.34 -25.06 -14.93
C VAL A 99 -58.23 -25.12 -16.00
N ASP A 100 -57.92 -26.32 -16.50
CA ASP A 100 -56.99 -26.71 -17.57
C ASP A 100 -57.45 -26.34 -19.02
N GLU A 101 -56.55 -26.44 -20.02
CA GLU A 101 -56.73 -27.22 -21.26
C GLU A 101 -55.54 -27.13 -22.27
N GLU A 102 -55.21 -28.27 -22.89
CA GLU A 102 -54.38 -28.48 -24.12
C GLU A 102 -55.32 -28.84 -25.31
N PRO A 103 -54.93 -29.13 -26.59
CA PRO A 103 -53.60 -29.51 -27.15
C PRO A 103 -53.24 -28.89 -28.54
N ASP A 104 -52.11 -29.28 -29.16
CA ASP A 104 -52.05 -30.01 -30.46
C ASP A 104 -50.61 -30.33 -30.97
N LEU A 105 -50.48 -31.25 -31.94
CA LEU A 105 -49.25 -31.91 -32.45
C LEU A 105 -49.15 -31.83 -34.01
N PRO A 106 -48.19 -32.49 -34.72
CA PRO A 106 -46.71 -32.51 -34.64
C PRO A 106 -46.04 -32.27 -36.04
N MET A 107 -44.72 -32.45 -36.19
CA MET A 107 -44.07 -32.98 -37.44
C MET A 107 -42.62 -33.49 -37.22
N HIS A 108 -42.10 -34.24 -38.19
CA HIS A 108 -40.96 -35.17 -38.10
C HIS A 108 -39.61 -34.70 -38.72
N TYR A 109 -38.60 -35.58 -38.61
CA TYR A 109 -37.45 -35.87 -39.51
C TYR A 109 -36.06 -35.74 -38.85
N ASP A 110 -35.14 -36.72 -38.89
CA ASP A 110 -35.16 -38.20 -38.80
C ASP A 110 -33.69 -38.68 -38.58
N GLU A 111 -33.44 -39.92 -38.16
CA GLU A 111 -32.09 -40.52 -37.92
C GLU A 111 -31.67 -41.52 -39.02
N GLU A 112 -30.37 -41.82 -39.18
CA GLU A 112 -29.80 -43.20 -39.33
C GLU A 112 -28.25 -43.23 -39.55
N GLU A 113 -27.66 -44.44 -39.49
CA GLU A 113 -26.21 -44.75 -39.47
C GLU A 113 -25.67 -45.32 -40.81
N ASP A 114 -24.34 -45.34 -41.04
CA ASP A 114 -23.59 -46.56 -41.49
C ASP A 114 -22.04 -46.40 -41.53
N THR A 115 -21.27 -47.51 -41.62
CA THR A 115 -19.78 -47.60 -41.72
C THR A 115 -19.30 -48.88 -42.48
N PRO A 116 -17.99 -49.22 -42.66
CA PRO A 116 -16.74 -48.44 -42.55
C PRO A 116 -15.88 -48.27 -43.85
N PRO A 117 -15.07 -49.25 -44.32
CA PRO A 117 -13.62 -49.47 -44.09
C PRO A 117 -12.72 -49.11 -45.33
N PRO A 118 -11.39 -49.44 -45.43
CA PRO A 118 -10.41 -49.99 -44.47
C PRO A 118 -9.08 -49.18 -44.31
N ASN A 119 -8.22 -49.64 -43.40
CA ASN A 119 -6.81 -49.21 -43.13
C ASN A 119 -5.79 -49.82 -44.16
N PRO A 120 -4.44 -49.60 -44.13
CA PRO A 120 -3.61 -48.78 -43.21
C PRO A 120 -2.44 -47.94 -43.82
N ALA A 121 -1.93 -46.97 -43.04
CA ALA A 121 -0.50 -46.56 -42.99
C ALA A 121 -0.19 -45.79 -41.69
N GLU A 122 1.07 -45.79 -41.23
CA GLU A 122 1.54 -45.26 -39.94
C GLU A 122 1.81 -43.74 -39.96
N ASP A 123 1.52 -43.01 -38.87
CA ASP A 123 2.14 -41.69 -38.59
C ASP A 123 2.21 -41.36 -37.07
N TRP A 124 3.05 -40.38 -36.70
CA TRP A 124 3.80 -40.30 -35.43
C TRP A 124 3.11 -39.60 -34.24
N HIS A 125 1.78 -39.64 -34.11
CA HIS A 125 1.06 -38.78 -33.15
C HIS A 125 0.65 -39.37 -31.78
N ASP A 126 0.75 -40.69 -31.57
CA ASP A 126 0.37 -41.31 -30.28
C ASP A 126 1.51 -41.33 -29.24
N ILE A 127 1.61 -40.25 -28.45
CA ILE A 127 2.07 -40.33 -27.05
C ILE A 127 0.83 -40.08 -26.18
N PRO A 128 0.43 -41.00 -25.29
CA PRO A 128 -0.82 -40.87 -24.55
C PRO A 128 -0.78 -39.68 -23.59
N THR A 129 -1.64 -38.69 -23.84
CA THR A 129 -1.94 -37.61 -22.91
C THR A 129 -2.34 -38.19 -21.56
N PRO A 130 -1.80 -37.70 -20.42
CA PRO A 130 -2.36 -38.05 -19.11
C PRO A 130 -3.85 -37.64 -19.07
N PRO A 131 -4.70 -38.36 -18.31
CA PRO A 131 -6.10 -37.99 -18.20
C PRO A 131 -6.21 -36.54 -17.69
N PRO A 132 -7.20 -35.76 -18.18
CA PRO A 132 -7.38 -34.39 -17.71
C PRO A 132 -7.53 -34.40 -16.20
N SER A 133 -6.89 -33.44 -15.53
CA SER A 133 -7.20 -33.16 -14.12
C SER A 133 -8.71 -32.96 -13.99
N PRO A 134 -9.34 -33.40 -12.88
CA PRO A 134 -10.74 -33.07 -12.63
C PRO A 134 -10.92 -31.54 -12.75
N PRO A 135 -12.05 -31.06 -13.30
CA PRO A 135 -12.28 -29.63 -13.42
C PRO A 135 -12.05 -28.98 -12.07
N ALA A 136 -11.34 -27.85 -12.05
CA ALA A 136 -11.12 -27.11 -10.82
C ALA A 136 -12.48 -26.83 -10.19
N LEU A 137 -12.70 -27.39 -9.00
CA LEU A 137 -13.89 -27.08 -8.21
C LEU A 137 -13.95 -25.56 -8.07
N ALA A 138 -15.14 -24.99 -8.24
CA ALA A 138 -15.34 -23.60 -7.92
C ALA A 138 -14.90 -23.39 -6.47
N LEU A 139 -14.09 -22.36 -6.23
CA LEU A 139 -13.74 -21.95 -4.88
C LEU A 139 -14.99 -21.28 -4.29
N ASP A 140 -15.91 -22.11 -3.79
CA ASP A 140 -17.01 -21.66 -2.96
C ASP A 140 -16.39 -20.94 -1.75
N ALA A 141 -16.66 -19.64 -1.64
CA ALA A 141 -15.90 -18.72 -0.78
C ALA A 141 -16.18 -18.90 0.73
N ASP A 142 -16.94 -19.94 1.07
CA ASP A 142 -17.54 -20.20 2.38
C ASP A 142 -17.17 -21.59 2.94
N GLU A 143 -16.20 -22.32 2.37
CA GLU A 143 -15.63 -23.51 3.03
C GLU A 143 -14.89 -23.10 4.32
N GLU A 144 -15.47 -23.45 5.48
CA GLU A 144 -14.81 -23.37 6.78
C GLU A 144 -13.60 -24.31 6.79
N VAL A 145 -12.39 -23.73 6.78
CA VAL A 145 -11.13 -24.49 6.88
C VAL A 145 -11.16 -25.34 8.15
N SER A 146 -11.15 -26.66 7.97
CA SER A 146 -11.14 -27.64 9.07
C SER A 146 -9.94 -27.40 9.98
N ASP A 147 -10.18 -27.14 11.28
CA ASP A 147 -9.18 -26.68 12.28
C ASP A 147 -8.04 -27.69 12.59
N ASN A 148 -7.75 -28.67 11.73
CA ASN A 148 -6.76 -29.73 11.95
C ASN A 148 -5.72 -29.94 10.83
N GLU A 149 -5.82 -29.32 9.65
CA GLU A 149 -4.75 -29.40 8.63
C GLU A 149 -3.60 -28.40 8.87
N ASP A 150 -3.87 -27.33 9.62
CA ASP A 150 -2.93 -26.33 10.11
C ASP A 150 -2.01 -26.91 11.20
N GLY A 151 -1.08 -27.78 10.78
CA GLY A 151 -0.11 -28.51 11.62
C GLY A 151 0.96 -27.66 12.30
N TYR A 152 0.54 -26.63 13.04
CA TYR A 152 1.30 -25.97 14.10
C TYR A 152 1.23 -26.82 15.38
N MET A 153 2.17 -26.61 16.31
CA MET A 153 1.91 -26.99 17.70
C MET A 153 0.89 -26.01 18.28
N ASN A 154 -0.01 -26.48 19.14
CA ASN A 154 -0.89 -25.62 19.93
C ASN A 154 -0.06 -24.82 20.95
N VAL A 155 0.47 -23.66 20.52
CA VAL A 155 1.21 -22.73 21.38
C VAL A 155 0.27 -22.21 22.46
N THR A 156 0.45 -22.71 23.67
CA THR A 156 -0.37 -22.41 24.85
C THR A 156 0.01 -21.06 25.47
N ALA A 157 -0.81 -20.59 26.42
CA ALA A 157 -0.44 -19.45 27.25
C ALA A 157 0.83 -19.71 28.10
N ASP A 158 1.23 -20.97 28.33
CA ASP A 158 2.47 -21.28 29.03
C ASP A 158 3.70 -21.28 28.11
N ASP A 159 3.56 -21.65 26.83
CA ASP A 159 4.61 -21.44 25.82
C ASP A 159 4.92 -19.94 25.63
N TYR A 160 3.87 -19.09 25.66
CA TYR A 160 4.04 -17.64 25.69
C TYR A 160 4.67 -17.13 27.00
N ARG A 161 4.41 -17.78 28.15
CA ARG A 161 5.10 -17.46 29.42
C ARG A 161 6.54 -17.97 29.50
N GLU A 162 6.90 -18.99 28.71
CA GLU A 162 8.31 -19.39 28.53
C GLU A 162 9.02 -18.42 27.59
N TYR A 163 8.37 -18.03 26.49
CA TYR A 163 8.84 -16.99 25.59
C TYR A 163 9.10 -15.67 26.32
N ASP A 164 8.14 -15.16 27.10
CA ASP A 164 8.32 -13.97 27.96
C ASP A 164 9.56 -14.11 28.87
N ARG A 165 9.76 -15.28 29.49
CA ARG A 165 10.94 -15.53 30.35
C ARG A 165 12.25 -15.51 29.57
N TRP A 166 12.29 -16.01 28.35
CA TRP A 166 13.49 -15.96 27.49
C TRP A 166 13.90 -14.52 27.09
N PHE A 167 13.03 -13.52 27.23
CA PHE A 167 13.34 -12.10 27.00
C PHE A 167 13.33 -11.24 28.28
N ALA A 168 12.86 -11.78 29.41
CA ALA A 168 12.80 -11.10 30.71
C ALA A 168 13.81 -11.61 31.75
N GLU A 169 14.50 -12.73 31.51
CA GLU A 169 15.70 -13.10 32.27
C GLU A 169 16.94 -12.40 31.68
N ASP A 170 17.79 -11.82 32.54
CA ASP A 170 18.96 -11.00 32.18
C ASP A 170 20.13 -11.75 31.53
N ARG A 171 19.88 -12.88 30.86
CA ARG A 171 20.89 -13.63 30.07
C ARG A 171 21.40 -12.87 28.84
N ALA A 172 20.90 -11.66 28.59
CA ALA A 172 21.47 -10.72 27.64
C ALA A 172 22.75 -10.06 28.16
N GLU A 173 23.03 -10.09 29.46
CA GLU A 173 24.15 -9.36 30.08
C GLU A 173 25.47 -10.16 30.12
N GLU A 174 25.46 -11.43 29.69
CA GLU A 174 26.65 -12.26 29.46
C GLU A 174 27.00 -12.44 27.95
N LEU A 175 26.38 -11.68 27.04
CA LEU A 175 26.86 -11.58 25.66
C LEU A 175 27.92 -10.48 25.56
N ASP A 176 29.18 -10.89 25.72
CA ASP A 176 30.37 -10.03 25.68
C ASP A 176 30.30 -8.99 24.54
N GLU A 177 30.71 -7.75 24.81
CA GLU A 177 30.47 -6.62 23.91
C GLU A 177 31.13 -6.86 22.54
N PHE A 178 32.29 -7.51 22.56
CA PHE A 178 33.04 -8.02 21.41
C PHE A 178 32.27 -9.05 20.56
N LEU A 179 31.51 -9.97 21.20
CA LEU A 179 30.63 -10.92 20.51
C LEU A 179 29.42 -10.22 19.87
N CYS A 180 29.05 -9.02 20.32
CA CYS A 180 28.03 -8.17 19.71
C CYS A 180 28.56 -7.26 18.59
N GLU A 181 29.89 -7.21 18.38
CA GLU A 181 30.52 -6.52 17.24
C GLU A 181 30.74 -7.47 16.05
N THR A 182 31.16 -8.71 16.28
CA THR A 182 31.32 -9.72 15.21
C THR A 182 30.04 -10.52 14.97
N ILE A 183 29.49 -10.44 13.77
CA ILE A 183 28.49 -11.38 13.24
C ILE A 183 29.17 -12.38 12.28
N THR A 184 28.81 -13.65 12.33
CA THR A 184 29.34 -14.65 11.36
C THR A 184 28.55 -14.61 10.04
N GLU A 185 29.11 -15.16 8.95
CA GLU A 185 28.37 -15.31 7.69
C GLU A 185 27.10 -16.16 7.86
N GLU A 186 27.17 -17.22 8.67
CA GLU A 186 26.03 -18.07 9.05
C GLU A 186 24.93 -17.28 9.77
N GLU A 187 25.31 -16.44 10.72
CA GLU A 187 24.37 -15.58 11.44
C GLU A 187 23.77 -14.52 10.51
N LEU A 188 24.58 -13.92 9.66
CA LEU A 188 24.17 -12.90 8.70
C LEU A 188 23.17 -13.47 7.68
N ASP A 189 23.44 -14.65 7.12
CA ASP A 189 22.53 -15.35 6.21
C ASP A 189 21.27 -15.87 6.94
N SER A 190 21.39 -16.28 8.20
CA SER A 190 20.23 -16.57 9.04
C SER A 190 19.35 -15.32 9.20
N ILE A 191 19.92 -14.14 9.49
CA ILE A 191 19.16 -12.88 9.62
C ILE A 191 18.54 -12.46 8.27
N LYS A 192 19.25 -12.61 7.14
CA LYS A 192 18.66 -12.41 5.80
C LYS A 192 17.46 -13.34 5.59
N MET A 193 17.58 -14.63 5.96
CA MET A 193 16.48 -15.59 5.86
C MET A 193 15.33 -15.30 6.82
N MET A 194 15.58 -14.72 8.00
CA MET A 194 14.51 -14.24 8.89
C MET A 194 13.80 -13.01 8.31
N ALA A 195 14.51 -12.07 7.68
CA ALA A 195 13.91 -10.97 6.94
C ALA A 195 13.03 -11.49 5.79
N ILE A 196 13.58 -12.34 4.92
CA ILE A 196 12.83 -12.98 3.82
C ILE A 196 11.63 -13.78 4.35
N ARG A 197 11.75 -14.44 5.51
CA ARG A 197 10.63 -15.14 6.16
C ARG A 197 9.54 -14.18 6.63
N GLN A 198 9.92 -13.06 7.24
CA GLN A 198 9.00 -12.08 7.83
C GLN A 198 8.22 -11.36 6.72
N PHE A 199 8.94 -10.62 5.86
CA PHE A 199 8.36 -9.78 4.82
C PHE A 199 7.88 -10.58 3.60
N GLY A 200 8.53 -11.70 3.28
CA GLY A 200 8.04 -12.69 2.29
C GLY A 200 7.04 -13.71 2.87
N HIS A 201 6.50 -13.46 4.07
CA HIS A 201 5.36 -14.18 4.66
C HIS A 201 5.52 -15.71 4.83
N ILE A 202 6.75 -16.24 4.78
CA ILE A 202 7.05 -17.67 4.80
C ILE A 202 6.71 -18.30 6.17
N SER A 203 6.02 -19.43 6.15
CA SER A 203 5.66 -20.15 7.39
C SER A 203 6.88 -20.72 8.12
N ILE A 204 6.76 -20.92 9.44
CA ILE A 204 7.80 -21.57 10.27
C ILE A 204 8.14 -22.96 9.70
N ARG A 205 7.11 -23.72 9.28
CA ARG A 205 7.25 -25.03 8.63
C ARG A 205 8.10 -24.96 7.35
N ASN A 206 7.95 -23.89 6.55
CA ASN A 206 8.74 -23.72 5.34
C ASN A 206 10.16 -23.23 5.63
N TYR A 207 10.39 -22.38 6.66
CA TYR A 207 11.74 -22.04 7.12
C TYR A 207 12.52 -23.29 7.58
N GLU A 208 11.93 -24.11 8.45
CA GLU A 208 12.58 -25.34 8.93
C GLU A 208 12.74 -26.39 7.81
N ARG A 209 11.83 -26.45 6.83
CA ARG A 209 12.00 -27.25 5.60
C ARG A 209 13.20 -26.77 4.77
N ILE A 210 13.38 -25.47 4.57
CA ILE A 210 14.54 -24.92 3.84
C ILE A 210 15.83 -25.25 4.60
N ARG A 211 15.87 -24.92 5.89
CA ARG A 211 16.98 -25.19 6.81
C ARG A 211 17.37 -26.68 6.84
N TYR A 212 16.41 -27.60 6.80
CA TYR A 212 16.68 -29.04 6.71
C TYR A 212 17.12 -29.49 5.31
N SER A 213 16.42 -29.05 4.25
CA SER A 213 16.63 -29.55 2.88
C SER A 213 17.91 -29.00 2.22
N PHE A 214 18.39 -27.85 2.68
CA PHE A 214 19.60 -27.19 2.17
C PHE A 214 20.75 -27.16 3.20
N CYS A 215 20.68 -27.94 4.29
CA CYS A 215 21.68 -27.96 5.37
C CYS A 215 23.11 -28.31 4.90
N ASN A 216 23.26 -28.90 3.71
CA ASN A 216 24.52 -29.23 3.06
C ASN A 216 25.03 -28.14 2.09
N LYS A 217 24.34 -27.00 2.00
CA LYS A 217 24.66 -25.85 1.14
C LYS A 217 24.63 -24.51 1.89
N VAL A 218 23.68 -24.36 2.82
CA VAL A 218 23.49 -23.17 3.66
C VAL A 218 23.18 -23.66 5.07
N PHE A 219 23.97 -23.24 6.05
CA PHE A 219 23.65 -23.48 7.46
C PHE A 219 22.79 -22.32 7.95
N LEU A 220 21.65 -22.63 8.58
CA LEU A 220 20.74 -21.63 9.14
C LEU A 220 20.47 -21.94 10.62
N LEU A 221 20.41 -20.91 11.45
CA LEU A 221 20.05 -21.03 12.86
C LEU A 221 18.59 -21.44 13.06
N THR A 222 18.26 -22.02 14.22
CA THR A 222 16.85 -22.18 14.64
C THR A 222 16.22 -20.81 14.89
N LEU A 223 14.92 -20.66 14.64
CA LEU A 223 14.22 -19.39 14.91
C LEU A 223 14.31 -18.93 16.38
N GLN A 224 14.53 -19.85 17.32
CA GLN A 224 14.78 -19.52 18.74
C GLN A 224 16.13 -18.81 18.91
N ARG A 225 17.25 -19.46 18.52
CA ARG A 225 18.61 -18.87 18.60
C ARG A 225 18.70 -17.55 17.85
N LEU A 226 18.10 -17.52 16.66
CA LEU A 226 18.07 -16.36 15.79
C LEU A 226 17.26 -15.21 16.39
N GLY A 227 16.15 -15.49 17.07
CA GLY A 227 15.38 -14.50 17.82
C GLY A 227 16.17 -13.87 18.96
N THR A 228 16.84 -14.70 19.79
CA THR A 228 17.73 -14.21 20.86
C THR A 228 18.88 -13.37 20.32
N ARG A 229 19.53 -13.82 19.23
CA ARG A 229 20.66 -13.11 18.60
C ARG A 229 20.24 -11.79 17.96
N ILE A 230 19.09 -11.75 17.27
CA ILE A 230 18.51 -10.51 16.72
C ILE A 230 18.15 -9.53 17.85
N ALA A 231 17.55 -10.00 18.94
CA ALA A 231 17.23 -9.15 20.09
C ALA A 231 18.49 -8.48 20.66
N GLY A 232 19.55 -9.26 20.96
CA GLY A 232 20.83 -8.73 21.44
C GLY A 232 21.47 -7.74 20.46
N LEU A 233 21.61 -8.10 19.18
CA LEU A 233 22.22 -7.25 18.15
C LEU A 233 21.43 -5.94 17.90
N SER A 234 20.11 -5.94 18.15
CA SER A 234 19.22 -4.80 17.91
C SER A 234 19.28 -3.71 18.97
N GLY A 235 19.71 -4.03 20.20
CA GLY A 235 19.64 -3.15 21.37
C GLY A 235 18.23 -2.85 21.89
N ILE A 236 17.16 -3.44 21.33
CA ILE A 236 15.77 -3.17 21.73
C ILE A 236 15.35 -4.12 22.86
N LYS A 237 15.40 -3.64 24.11
CA LYS A 237 14.66 -4.21 25.25
C LYS A 237 13.23 -3.61 25.26
N PRO A 238 12.15 -4.38 25.04
CA PRO A 238 10.78 -3.87 25.09
C PRO A 238 10.28 -3.72 26.53
N GLU A 239 9.53 -2.65 26.80
CA GLU A 239 8.92 -2.39 28.11
C GLU A 239 7.54 -3.08 28.16
N THR A 240 7.35 -3.98 29.12
CA THR A 240 6.13 -4.80 29.23
C THR A 240 5.30 -4.32 30.40
N TYR A 241 4.04 -3.96 30.13
CA TYR A 241 3.11 -3.41 31.11
C TYR A 241 1.83 -4.25 31.19
N ASP A 242 1.25 -4.31 32.38
CA ASP A 242 -0.07 -4.92 32.58
C ASP A 242 -1.16 -4.00 32.04
N CYS A 243 -2.24 -4.58 31.52
CA CYS A 243 -3.47 -3.84 31.22
C CYS A 243 -4.71 -4.67 31.56
N CYS A 244 -5.87 -4.00 31.63
CA CYS A 244 -7.14 -4.66 31.90
C CYS A 244 -7.48 -5.68 30.80
N VAL A 245 -7.99 -6.87 31.17
CA VAL A 245 -8.44 -7.91 30.20
C VAL A 245 -9.53 -7.41 29.25
N ASN A 246 -10.35 -6.46 29.68
CA ASN A 246 -11.36 -5.78 28.88
C ASN A 246 -10.82 -4.51 28.19
N VAL A 247 -9.50 -4.30 28.16
CA VAL A 247 -8.78 -3.17 27.56
C VAL A 247 -9.26 -1.80 28.06
N CYS A 248 -9.71 -1.69 29.31
CA CYS A 248 -10.21 -0.41 29.81
C CYS A 248 -9.12 0.67 29.86
N HIS A 249 -7.98 0.33 30.46
CA HIS A 249 -6.78 1.15 30.60
C HIS A 249 -5.56 0.23 30.78
N ALA A 250 -4.37 0.81 30.67
CA ALA A 250 -3.13 0.21 31.17
C ALA A 250 -2.98 0.46 32.68
N PHE A 251 -2.20 -0.38 33.36
CA PHE A 251 -1.80 -0.18 34.76
C PHE A 251 -0.51 0.66 34.80
N THR A 252 -0.64 1.91 34.36
CA THR A 252 0.41 2.92 34.17
C THR A 252 -0.08 4.28 34.64
N GLY A 253 0.85 5.21 34.91
CA GLY A 253 0.49 6.54 35.42
C GLY A 253 -0.32 6.42 36.72
N ASP A 254 -1.44 7.15 36.80
CA ASP A 254 -2.35 7.12 37.96
C ASP A 254 -2.93 5.72 38.26
N PHE A 255 -2.92 4.79 37.29
CA PHE A 255 -3.40 3.42 37.46
C PHE A 255 -2.29 2.42 37.89
N SER A 256 -1.04 2.85 38.11
CA SER A 256 0.10 1.93 38.35
C SER A 256 -0.10 1.00 39.56
N GLU A 257 -0.70 1.53 40.63
CA GLU A 257 -0.92 0.82 41.89
C GLU A 257 -2.27 0.07 41.95
N GLU A 258 -3.10 0.12 40.90
CA GLU A 258 -4.34 -0.65 40.88
C GLU A 258 -4.08 -2.16 40.75
N ALA A 259 -4.65 -2.93 41.67
CA ALA A 259 -4.76 -4.39 41.57
C ALA A 259 -6.07 -4.84 40.87
N VAL A 260 -7.03 -3.93 40.73
CA VAL A 260 -8.35 -4.15 40.13
C VAL A 260 -8.70 -2.95 39.28
N CYS A 261 -9.05 -3.17 38.01
CA CYS A 261 -9.44 -2.13 37.05
C CYS A 261 -10.63 -1.30 37.58
N SER A 262 -10.41 -0.03 37.91
CA SER A 262 -11.45 0.89 38.40
C SER A 262 -12.61 1.10 37.41
N MET A 263 -12.40 0.84 36.11
CA MET A 263 -13.41 1.03 35.07
C MET A 263 -14.31 -0.19 34.77
N CYS A 264 -14.03 -1.37 35.33
CA CYS A 264 -14.90 -2.55 35.16
C CYS A 264 -14.83 -3.62 36.25
N GLY A 265 -14.01 -3.46 37.30
CA GLY A 265 -13.92 -4.42 38.41
C GLY A 265 -13.14 -5.71 38.13
N GLU A 266 -12.48 -5.82 36.96
CA GLU A 266 -11.64 -6.98 36.63
C GLU A 266 -10.32 -6.96 37.40
N GLN A 267 -9.93 -8.12 37.94
CA GLN A 267 -8.63 -8.31 38.58
C GLN A 267 -7.48 -8.13 37.58
N ARG A 268 -6.39 -7.49 37.99
CA ARG A 268 -5.15 -7.38 37.21
C ARG A 268 -4.42 -8.72 37.10
N PHE A 269 -4.43 -9.49 38.19
CA PHE A 269 -3.70 -10.75 38.34
C PHE A 269 -4.64 -11.96 38.40
N ASP A 270 -4.13 -13.14 38.06
CA ASP A 270 -4.80 -14.43 38.24
C ASP A 270 -4.56 -15.01 39.65
N GLU A 271 -5.16 -16.17 39.94
CA GLU A 271 -5.04 -16.88 41.22
C GLU A 271 -3.59 -17.28 41.58
N LEU A 272 -2.67 -17.23 40.62
CA LEU A 272 -1.24 -17.52 40.79
C LEU A 272 -0.40 -16.23 40.83
N GLY A 273 -1.02 -15.06 40.96
CA GLY A 273 -0.36 -13.75 41.01
C GLY A 273 0.20 -13.27 39.68
N ARG A 274 -0.18 -13.89 38.56
CA ARG A 274 0.36 -13.58 37.22
C ARG A 274 -0.56 -12.60 36.51
N SER A 275 0.02 -11.67 35.76
CA SER A 275 -0.75 -10.71 34.95
C SER A 275 -1.71 -11.41 33.98
N ARG A 276 -2.98 -10.96 33.94
CA ARG A 276 -4.03 -11.55 33.09
C ARG A 276 -4.02 -11.04 31.65
N GLN A 277 -3.50 -9.84 31.40
CA GLN A 277 -3.32 -9.28 30.06
C GLN A 277 -2.19 -8.25 30.09
N LYS A 278 -1.41 -8.18 29.00
CA LYS A 278 -0.25 -7.30 28.87
C LYS A 278 -0.28 -6.53 27.55
N PHE A 279 0.39 -5.39 27.51
CA PHE A 279 0.86 -4.78 26.27
C PHE A 279 2.36 -4.50 26.33
N GLN A 280 2.98 -4.29 25.18
CA GLN A 280 4.41 -3.99 25.07
C GLN A 280 4.62 -2.65 24.37
N TYR A 281 5.40 -1.80 25.02
CA TYR A 281 6.00 -0.60 24.44
C TYR A 281 7.39 -0.94 23.88
N ILE A 282 7.77 -0.31 22.77
CA ILE A 282 9.02 -0.55 22.05
C ILE A 282 9.82 0.77 22.03
N PRO A 283 10.69 1.01 23.03
CA PRO A 283 11.46 2.25 23.17
C PRO A 283 12.17 2.69 21.89
N THR A 284 12.21 3.99 21.66
CA THR A 284 12.73 4.64 20.45
C THR A 284 14.14 5.22 20.62
N ILE A 285 14.63 5.45 21.86
CA ILE A 285 15.97 5.98 22.14
C ILE A 285 17.06 5.16 21.44
N GLY A 286 17.16 3.87 21.73
CA GLY A 286 18.16 2.99 21.11
C GLY A 286 18.04 2.92 19.58
N ARG A 287 16.83 3.09 19.04
CA ARG A 287 16.53 2.97 17.60
C ARG A 287 16.93 4.22 16.84
N PHE A 288 16.65 5.42 17.36
CA PHE A 288 17.16 6.66 16.78
C PHE A 288 18.69 6.75 16.92
N LEU A 289 19.28 6.32 18.05
CA LEU A 289 20.73 6.23 18.19
C LEU A 289 21.35 5.28 17.14
N ALA A 290 20.76 4.11 16.90
CA ALA A 290 21.22 3.17 15.87
C ALA A 290 21.18 3.75 14.45
N MET A 291 20.26 4.68 14.14
CA MET A 291 20.25 5.38 12.84
C MET A 291 21.48 6.26 12.62
N PHE A 292 22.08 6.82 13.68
CA PHE A 292 23.32 7.61 13.58
C PHE A 292 24.59 6.76 13.46
N ASN A 293 24.48 5.44 13.60
CA ASN A 293 25.54 4.48 13.28
C ASN A 293 25.56 4.07 11.79
N ASN A 294 24.66 4.60 10.96
CA ASN A 294 24.60 4.32 9.52
C ASN A 294 24.87 5.60 8.68
N PRO A 295 26.10 5.82 8.15
CA PRO A 295 26.45 7.07 7.45
C PRO A 295 25.56 7.42 6.24
N ALA A 296 24.97 6.42 5.59
CA ALA A 296 24.06 6.58 4.45
C ALA A 296 22.58 6.82 4.86
N PHE A 297 22.19 6.45 6.08
CA PHE A 297 20.89 6.84 6.66
C PHE A 297 20.97 8.23 7.30
N VAL A 298 22.11 8.58 7.93
CA VAL A 298 22.39 9.95 8.40
C VAL A 298 22.25 10.95 7.26
N GLU A 299 22.77 10.65 6.07
CA GLU A 299 22.61 11.51 4.88
C GLU A 299 21.14 11.82 4.56
N LYS A 300 20.26 10.82 4.69
CA LYS A 300 18.81 10.97 4.45
C LYS A 300 18.14 11.77 5.56
N LEU A 301 18.59 11.64 6.82
CA LEU A 301 18.11 12.46 7.94
C LEU A 301 18.56 13.92 7.87
N GLU A 302 19.67 14.22 7.17
CA GLU A 302 20.13 15.59 6.91
C GLU A 302 19.24 16.35 5.90
N TYR A 303 18.29 15.69 5.21
CA TYR A 303 17.33 16.37 4.33
C TYR A 303 16.60 17.52 5.03
N ARG A 304 16.22 17.36 6.31
CA ARG A 304 15.62 18.42 7.16
C ARG A 304 16.50 19.66 7.32
N ASP A 305 17.80 19.47 7.45
CA ASP A 305 18.76 20.55 7.72
C ASP A 305 19.22 21.22 6.42
N ASN A 306 19.31 20.43 5.35
CA ASN A 306 19.62 20.88 3.99
C ASN A 306 18.38 21.46 3.27
N TYR A 307 17.19 21.49 3.89
CA TYR A 307 15.94 21.93 3.26
C TYR A 307 15.91 23.45 3.03
N VAL A 308 15.88 23.87 1.76
CA VAL A 308 15.82 25.28 1.39
C VAL A 308 14.35 25.75 1.38
N GLN A 309 13.96 26.47 2.43
CA GLN A 309 12.63 27.09 2.53
C GLN A 309 12.50 28.24 1.50
N HIS A 310 11.57 28.12 0.55
CA HIS A 310 11.31 29.16 -0.44
C HIS A 310 10.09 30.01 -0.06
N LYS A 311 10.21 31.35 -0.12
CA LYS A 311 9.10 32.26 0.24
C LYS A 311 7.89 32.03 -0.67
N GLY A 312 6.72 31.84 -0.07
CA GLY A 312 5.45 31.59 -0.78
C GLY A 312 5.29 30.16 -1.30
N ARG A 313 6.25 29.26 -1.07
CA ARG A 313 6.11 27.83 -1.36
C ARG A 313 5.63 27.06 -0.14
N ILE A 314 4.98 25.93 -0.41
CA ILE A 314 4.62 24.95 0.60
C ILE A 314 4.81 23.54 0.03
N ASN A 315 6.06 23.08 0.06
CA ASN A 315 6.48 21.82 -0.55
C ASN A 315 6.84 20.75 0.50
N ASP A 316 6.74 21.05 1.81
CA ASP A 316 7.00 20.11 2.90
C ASP A 316 6.40 20.61 4.24
N PHE A 317 6.38 19.77 5.28
CA PHE A 317 6.20 20.17 6.67
C PHE A 317 7.15 21.30 7.07
N PHE A 318 8.37 21.33 6.51
CA PHE A 318 9.36 22.36 6.81
C PHE A 318 9.01 23.73 6.22
N ASP A 319 8.04 23.84 5.31
CA ASP A 319 7.43 25.11 4.92
C ASP A 319 6.21 25.50 5.77
N SER A 320 5.73 24.62 6.65
CA SER A 320 4.51 24.87 7.45
C SER A 320 4.68 25.99 8.48
N GLU A 321 3.58 26.66 8.84
CA GLU A 321 3.59 27.61 9.94
C GLU A 321 3.93 26.96 11.29
N LEU A 322 3.45 25.74 11.56
CA LEU A 322 3.74 25.04 12.81
C LEU A 322 5.25 24.84 13.02
N TYR A 323 5.97 24.40 11.97
CA TYR A 323 7.42 24.27 12.02
C TYR A 323 8.13 25.64 12.21
N LYS A 324 7.72 26.66 11.45
CA LYS A 324 8.27 28.03 11.54
C LYS A 324 8.05 28.66 12.91
N ASN A 325 6.91 28.37 13.56
CA ASN A 325 6.57 28.84 14.90
C ASN A 325 7.32 28.06 15.99
N LEU A 326 7.47 26.74 15.86
CA LEU A 326 8.25 25.92 16.80
C LEU A 326 9.72 26.39 16.86
N ARG A 327 10.38 26.63 15.71
CA ARG A 327 11.77 27.14 15.66
C ARG A 327 12.03 28.45 16.41
N GLN A 328 10.98 29.22 16.70
CA GLN A 328 11.10 30.48 17.44
C GLN A 328 10.95 30.30 18.96
N LYS A 329 10.22 29.26 19.39
CA LYS A 329 9.94 28.92 20.80
C LYS A 329 11.13 28.20 21.45
N ASN A 330 11.30 28.41 22.75
CA ASN A 330 12.14 27.54 23.59
C ASN A 330 11.37 26.24 23.92
N ILE A 331 12.10 25.18 24.22
CA ILE A 331 11.59 23.92 24.76
C ILE A 331 11.28 24.15 26.26
N VAL A 332 10.01 24.01 26.63
CA VAL A 332 9.54 24.12 28.01
C VAL A 332 8.95 22.78 28.43
N ILE A 333 9.38 22.22 29.56
CA ILE A 333 8.92 20.93 30.07
C ILE A 333 8.48 21.10 31.51
N ASP A 334 7.26 20.67 31.85
CA ASP A 334 6.70 20.71 33.22
C ASP A 334 6.75 22.13 33.89
N GLY A 335 6.94 23.19 33.09
CA GLY A 335 7.10 24.59 33.52
C GLY A 335 8.54 25.12 33.49
N GLU A 336 9.54 24.26 33.30
CA GLU A 336 10.97 24.60 33.18
C GLU A 336 11.32 24.96 31.73
N ASP A 337 11.81 26.19 31.49
CA ASP A 337 12.41 26.59 30.20
C ASP A 337 13.87 26.10 30.14
N LEU A 338 14.17 25.22 29.19
CA LEU A 338 15.50 24.62 29.04
C LEU A 338 16.54 25.56 28.39
N GLY A 339 16.15 26.75 27.95
CA GLY A 339 17.00 27.71 27.24
C GLY A 339 17.39 27.30 25.82
N VAL A 340 16.85 26.18 25.30
CA VAL A 340 17.13 25.61 23.98
C VAL A 340 15.90 25.74 23.08
N LYS A 341 16.08 26.08 21.81
CA LYS A 341 14.98 26.17 20.83
C LYS A 341 14.77 24.87 20.06
N TYR A 342 13.53 24.62 19.62
CA TYR A 342 13.21 23.50 18.75
C TYR A 342 13.99 23.56 17.43
N PHE A 343 14.48 22.42 16.97
CA PHE A 343 15.26 22.29 15.73
C PHE A 343 16.48 23.21 15.67
N SER A 344 17.14 23.40 16.82
CA SER A 344 18.41 24.12 16.93
C SER A 344 19.62 23.19 16.72
N GLY A 345 19.47 21.89 16.94
CA GLY A 345 20.42 20.87 16.54
C GLY A 345 20.22 20.46 15.08
N LYS A 346 21.32 20.31 14.32
CA LYS A 346 21.31 19.76 12.94
C LYS A 346 20.55 18.44 12.81
N TYR A 347 20.61 17.63 13.86
CA TYR A 347 20.11 16.25 13.89
C TYR A 347 18.81 16.06 14.67
N ASP A 348 18.15 17.12 15.15
CA ASP A 348 16.85 17.00 15.85
C ASP A 348 15.79 16.41 14.90
N ILE A 349 15.06 15.38 15.36
CA ILE A 349 14.13 14.58 14.56
C ILE A 349 12.69 15.04 14.76
N ALA A 350 12.00 15.39 13.67
CA ALA A 350 10.56 15.61 13.62
C ALA A 350 9.80 14.32 13.24
N THR A 351 8.67 14.04 13.90
CA THR A 351 7.79 12.91 13.55
C THR A 351 6.30 13.23 13.60
N THR A 352 5.52 12.55 12.76
CA THR A 352 4.07 12.40 12.93
C THR A 352 3.78 11.16 13.77
N LEU A 353 2.98 11.29 14.83
CA LEU A 353 2.38 10.16 15.56
C LEU A 353 1.16 9.64 14.79
N LEU A 354 1.07 8.33 14.57
CA LEU A 354 -0.01 7.70 13.81
C LEU A 354 -0.65 6.56 14.62
N ALA A 355 -1.98 6.50 14.62
CA ALA A 355 -2.77 5.41 15.20
C ALA A 355 -4.01 5.09 14.35
N ASP A 356 -4.50 3.85 14.47
CA ASP A 356 -5.66 3.33 13.72
C ASP A 356 -6.34 2.19 14.48
N GLY A 357 -7.59 1.89 14.14
CA GLY A 357 -8.41 0.84 14.78
C GLY A 357 -8.59 -0.37 13.88
N VAL A 358 -7.95 -1.49 14.22
CA VAL A 358 -7.81 -2.66 13.31
C VAL A 358 -8.65 -3.84 13.81
N GLN A 359 -9.60 -4.31 13.01
CA GLN A 359 -10.26 -5.60 13.22
C GLN A 359 -9.39 -6.75 12.72
N ILE A 360 -9.12 -7.74 13.57
CA ILE A 360 -8.25 -8.87 13.21
C ILE A 360 -9.00 -9.96 12.42
N PHE A 361 -10.25 -10.25 12.78
CA PHE A 361 -11.07 -11.29 12.14
C PHE A 361 -12.39 -10.71 11.64
N LYS A 362 -12.87 -11.18 10.47
CA LYS A 362 -14.12 -10.66 9.86
C LYS A 362 -15.40 -11.02 10.62
N GLN A 363 -15.37 -12.04 11.46
CA GLN A 363 -16.53 -12.58 12.18
C GLN A 363 -16.57 -12.18 13.67
N GLU A 364 -15.47 -11.65 14.22
CA GLU A 364 -15.38 -11.20 15.61
C GLU A 364 -15.22 -9.69 15.67
N ASN A 365 -15.94 -9.00 16.55
CA ASN A 365 -15.80 -7.55 16.78
C ASN A 365 -14.48 -7.18 17.53
N ALA A 366 -13.46 -8.03 17.45
CA ALA A 366 -12.22 -7.93 18.19
C ALA A 366 -11.23 -6.97 17.49
N THR A 367 -10.99 -5.81 18.11
CA THR A 367 -10.10 -4.75 17.61
C THR A 367 -8.77 -4.68 18.35
N CYS A 368 -7.69 -4.37 17.65
CA CYS A 368 -6.42 -3.92 18.23
C CYS A 368 -6.05 -2.53 17.67
N TRP A 369 -5.17 -1.82 18.37
CA TRP A 369 -4.80 -0.45 18.01
C TRP A 369 -3.28 -0.31 17.87
N PRO A 370 -2.70 -0.45 16.66
CA PRO A 370 -1.30 -0.15 16.41
C PRO A 370 -1.01 1.34 16.55
N ILE A 371 0.11 1.68 17.18
CA ILE A 371 0.61 3.05 17.31
C ILE A 371 2.06 3.09 16.80
N MET A 372 2.38 4.11 16.01
CA MET A 372 3.66 4.22 15.30
C MET A 372 4.06 5.68 15.02
N LEU A 373 5.34 5.91 14.68
CA LEU A 373 5.83 7.19 14.18
C LEU A 373 6.23 7.10 12.71
N GLN A 374 6.01 8.21 11.99
CA GLN A 374 6.61 8.48 10.69
C GLN A 374 7.73 9.53 10.84
N ILE A 375 8.92 9.26 10.30
CA ILE A 375 10.06 10.18 10.33
C ILE A 375 9.89 11.25 9.25
N LEU A 376 9.73 12.52 9.65
CA LEU A 376 9.65 13.65 8.72
C LEU A 376 11.03 14.12 8.23
N ASN A 377 12.11 13.79 8.93
CA ASN A 377 13.47 14.15 8.51
C ASN A 377 13.94 13.46 7.20
N LEU A 378 13.27 12.41 6.72
CA LEU A 378 13.61 11.73 5.47
C LEU A 378 13.05 12.45 4.24
N PRO A 379 13.59 12.22 3.02
CA PRO A 379 13.00 12.70 1.78
C PRO A 379 11.56 12.19 1.59
N PRO A 380 10.60 12.99 1.07
CA PRO A 380 9.18 12.63 0.95
C PRO A 380 8.91 11.25 0.32
N ARG A 381 9.65 10.89 -0.74
CA ARG A 381 9.52 9.58 -1.43
C ARG A 381 9.82 8.38 -0.51
N GLU A 382 10.62 8.55 0.54
CA GLU A 382 11.00 7.48 1.48
C GLU A 382 10.16 7.45 2.76
N ARG A 383 9.55 8.57 3.18
CA ARG A 383 8.78 8.65 4.44
C ARG A 383 7.63 7.66 4.53
N SER A 384 7.07 7.23 3.41
CA SER A 384 5.92 6.33 3.33
C SER A 384 6.27 4.91 2.91
N GLN A 385 7.54 4.50 3.04
CA GLN A 385 7.97 3.10 2.93
C GLN A 385 7.85 2.41 4.29
N VAL A 386 7.28 1.19 4.35
CA VAL A 386 7.02 0.46 5.61
C VAL A 386 8.30 0.27 6.45
N ARG A 387 9.45 0.05 5.80
CA ARG A 387 10.78 -0.06 6.45
C ARG A 387 11.25 1.19 7.22
N ASN A 388 10.63 2.35 6.99
CA ASN A 388 10.94 3.63 7.66
C ASN A 388 9.89 4.01 8.72
N VAL A 389 8.89 3.15 8.97
CA VAL A 389 7.96 3.27 10.10
C VAL A 389 8.68 2.90 11.39
N ILE A 390 8.36 3.59 12.49
CA ILE A 390 8.80 3.22 13.84
C ILE A 390 7.58 2.78 14.63
N PRO A 391 7.26 1.48 14.71
CA PRO A 391 6.20 0.99 15.59
C PRO A 391 6.55 1.28 17.06
N LEU A 392 5.57 1.75 17.83
CA LEU A 392 5.69 2.04 19.26
C LEU A 392 5.07 0.93 20.11
N CYS A 393 3.85 0.52 19.78
CA CYS A 393 3.13 -0.56 20.44
C CYS A 393 1.98 -1.07 19.56
N VAL A 394 1.36 -2.17 19.98
CA VAL A 394 -0.01 -2.50 19.58
C VAL A 394 -0.80 -2.72 20.85
N ILE A 395 -1.83 -1.91 21.08
CA ILE A 395 -2.74 -2.14 22.20
C ILE A 395 -3.59 -3.38 21.87
N PRO A 396 -3.60 -4.41 22.72
CA PRO A 396 -4.33 -5.66 22.48
C PRO A 396 -5.84 -5.41 22.50
N GLY A 397 -6.59 -6.33 21.89
CA GLY A 397 -8.04 -6.40 22.01
C GLY A 397 -8.50 -7.24 23.20
N PRO A 398 -9.81 -7.60 23.25
CA PRO A 398 -10.77 -7.50 22.15
C PRO A 398 -11.40 -6.11 21.97
N ASN A 399 -11.49 -5.31 23.02
CA ASN A 399 -12.25 -4.05 23.02
C ASN A 399 -11.40 -2.87 22.54
N GLN A 400 -12.05 -1.81 22.06
CA GLN A 400 -11.43 -0.49 21.96
C GLN A 400 -11.05 0.02 23.36
N PRO A 401 -9.88 0.67 23.54
CA PRO A 401 -9.50 1.28 24.81
C PRO A 401 -10.51 2.32 25.29
N LYS A 402 -10.88 2.27 26.59
CA LYS A 402 -11.74 3.30 27.20
C LYS A 402 -10.93 4.56 27.49
N ASP A 403 -9.75 4.38 28.04
CA ASP A 403 -8.70 5.40 28.15
C ASP A 403 -7.53 5.03 27.23
N PHE A 404 -7.14 5.96 26.36
CA PHE A 404 -5.93 5.83 25.53
C PHE A 404 -4.68 6.41 26.20
N ASN A 405 -4.86 7.27 27.22
CA ASN A 405 -3.78 8.06 27.80
C ASN A 405 -2.78 7.19 28.56
N SER A 406 -3.26 6.22 29.36
CA SER A 406 -2.45 5.25 30.08
C SER A 406 -1.54 4.41 29.15
N PHE A 407 -2.04 4.00 27.98
CA PHE A 407 -1.24 3.28 26.98
C PHE A 407 -0.16 4.14 26.29
N LEU A 408 -0.24 5.47 26.42
CA LEU A 408 0.69 6.44 25.85
C LEU A 408 1.70 7.00 26.86
N GLU A 409 1.51 6.80 28.17
CA GLU A 409 2.42 7.28 29.22
C GLU A 409 3.91 6.92 28.97
N PRO A 410 4.28 5.68 28.58
CA PRO A 410 5.70 5.35 28.30
C PRO A 410 6.29 6.18 27.16
N PHE A 411 5.52 6.38 26.08
CA PHE A 411 5.92 7.20 24.93
C PHE A 411 6.07 8.69 25.30
N VAL A 412 5.15 9.22 26.13
CA VAL A 412 5.22 10.60 26.60
C VAL A 412 6.46 10.82 27.47
N LEU A 413 6.75 9.90 28.41
CA LEU A 413 7.96 9.97 29.25
C LEU A 413 9.26 9.87 28.43
N GLU A 414 9.29 9.02 27.40
CA GLU A 414 10.42 8.95 26.48
C GLU A 414 10.58 10.27 25.69
N CYS A 415 9.49 10.86 25.20
CA CYS A 415 9.50 12.18 24.52
C CYS A 415 9.99 13.32 25.43
N LEU A 416 9.61 13.32 26.72
CA LEU A 416 10.14 14.29 27.69
C LEU A 416 11.65 14.11 27.95
N THR A 417 12.16 12.89 27.81
CA THR A 417 13.60 12.60 27.89
C THR A 417 14.34 13.11 26.65
N PHE A 418 13.79 12.89 25.45
CA PHE A 418 14.32 13.46 24.21
C PHE A 418 14.29 14.99 24.15
N ALA A 419 13.26 15.63 24.71
CA ALA A 419 13.14 17.08 24.70
C ALA A 419 14.22 17.73 25.58
N ARG A 420 14.56 17.13 26.74
CA ARG A 420 15.75 17.48 27.55
C ARG A 420 17.03 17.29 26.73
N GLY A 421 17.16 16.14 26.06
CA GLY A 421 18.17 15.86 25.04
C GLY A 421 19.15 14.77 25.45
N ILE A 422 19.47 13.90 24.49
CA ILE A 422 20.22 12.65 24.71
C ILE A 422 21.59 12.76 24.04
N LYS A 423 22.65 12.25 24.68
CA LYS A 423 23.97 12.16 24.05
C LYS A 423 23.96 11.11 22.94
N ALA A 424 24.41 11.48 21.76
CA ALA A 424 24.46 10.62 20.59
C ALA A 424 25.80 10.80 19.87
N PHE A 425 26.35 9.72 19.32
CA PHE A 425 27.53 9.74 18.45
C PHE A 425 27.08 9.68 16.99
N ASN A 426 27.76 10.41 16.10
CA ASN A 426 27.46 10.41 14.67
C ASN A 426 28.61 9.77 13.87
N SER A 427 28.38 8.54 13.40
CA SER A 427 29.36 7.76 12.62
C SER A 427 29.84 8.44 11.32
N ARG A 428 29.03 9.28 10.69
CA ARG A 428 29.37 10.03 9.47
C ARG A 428 30.36 11.17 9.73
N THR A 429 30.37 11.73 10.94
CA THR A 429 31.18 12.92 11.28
C THR A 429 32.25 12.66 12.34
N GLY A 430 32.21 11.51 13.02
CA GLY A 430 33.14 11.14 14.08
C GLY A 430 32.99 11.99 15.34
N ARG A 431 31.79 12.46 15.66
CA ARG A 431 31.54 13.45 16.73
C ARG A 431 30.30 13.15 17.56
N ASP A 432 30.39 13.49 18.84
CA ASP A 432 29.24 13.57 19.74
C ASP A 432 28.35 14.78 19.40
N PHE A 433 27.05 14.63 19.65
CA PHE A 433 26.06 15.69 19.60
C PHE A 433 24.93 15.43 20.62
N THR A 434 24.04 16.41 20.81
CA THR A 434 22.79 16.19 21.55
C THR A 434 21.67 15.90 20.55
N LEU A 435 21.13 14.70 20.59
CA LEU A 435 19.94 14.30 19.85
C LEU A 435 18.68 14.74 20.59
N ARG A 436 17.74 15.34 19.85
CA ARG A 436 16.36 15.55 20.29
C ARG A 436 15.38 14.94 19.30
N HIS A 437 14.21 14.58 19.79
CA HIS A 437 13.07 14.10 19.01
C HIS A 437 11.83 14.89 19.42
N HIS A 438 11.03 15.26 18.42
CA HIS A 438 9.90 16.16 18.53
C HIS A 438 8.72 15.59 17.71
N PRO A 439 7.76 14.91 18.36
CA PRO A 439 6.45 14.69 17.77
C PRO A 439 5.79 16.05 17.51
N VAL A 440 5.40 16.30 16.26
CA VAL A 440 4.89 17.62 15.82
C VAL A 440 3.44 17.55 15.32
N LEU A 441 3.03 16.40 14.80
CA LEU A 441 1.70 16.15 14.24
C LEU A 441 1.14 14.84 14.81
N VAL A 442 -0.19 14.74 14.87
CA VAL A 442 -0.92 13.51 15.21
C VAL A 442 -1.93 13.22 14.10
N GLY A 443 -1.83 12.04 13.48
CA GLY A 443 -2.65 11.60 12.35
C GLY A 443 -3.30 10.23 12.58
N GLY A 444 -4.37 9.95 11.85
CA GLY A 444 -5.24 8.79 12.02
C GLY A 444 -6.64 9.08 11.47
N ASP A 445 -7.56 8.12 11.58
CA ASP A 445 -8.96 8.33 11.22
C ASP A 445 -9.68 9.26 12.21
N MET A 446 -10.93 9.65 11.91
CA MET A 446 -11.73 10.49 12.81
C MET A 446 -12.04 9.84 14.16
N GLN A 447 -12.06 8.51 14.30
CA GLN A 447 -12.20 7.84 15.60
C GLN A 447 -10.88 7.83 16.36
N ALA A 448 -9.77 7.39 15.76
CA ALA A 448 -8.45 7.38 16.37
C ALA A 448 -8.10 8.75 16.94
N ILE A 449 -8.23 9.82 16.15
CA ILE A 449 -7.93 11.16 16.65
C ILE A 449 -8.97 11.69 17.64
N LYS A 450 -10.25 11.33 17.52
CA LYS A 450 -11.26 11.67 18.55
C LYS A 450 -10.84 11.19 19.95
N HIS A 451 -10.17 10.05 20.05
CA HIS A 451 -9.63 9.55 21.32
C HIS A 451 -8.28 10.21 21.67
N LEU A 452 -7.31 10.28 20.75
CA LEU A 452 -6.00 10.90 21.02
C LEU A 452 -6.06 12.41 21.36
N GLU A 453 -7.03 13.14 20.80
CA GLU A 453 -7.25 14.57 21.00
C GLU A 453 -8.23 14.85 22.17
N GLU A 454 -8.80 13.80 22.78
CA GLU A 454 -9.85 13.86 23.80
C GLU A 454 -11.06 14.74 23.40
N MET A 455 -11.74 14.32 22.33
CA MET A 455 -12.93 14.96 21.76
C MET A 455 -14.17 14.07 21.88
N LYS A 456 -15.36 14.68 21.97
CA LYS A 456 -16.67 13.98 21.99
C LYS A 456 -17.17 13.62 20.59
N GLY A 457 -16.71 14.31 19.55
CA GLY A 457 -17.15 14.15 18.16
C GLY A 457 -18.66 14.34 17.99
N VAL A 458 -19.30 13.53 17.13
CA VAL A 458 -20.72 13.64 16.72
C VAL A 458 -21.76 13.53 17.85
N GLY A 459 -21.36 13.18 19.07
CA GLY A 459 -22.23 13.21 20.26
C GLY A 459 -22.40 14.61 20.89
N ALA A 460 -21.62 15.60 20.48
CA ALA A 460 -21.60 16.94 21.06
C ALA A 460 -22.36 18.00 20.24
N LYS A 461 -22.75 19.08 20.91
CA LYS A 461 -23.33 20.28 20.27
C LYS A 461 -22.33 21.02 19.38
N VAL A 462 -21.04 20.84 19.62
CA VAL A 462 -19.93 21.44 18.87
C VAL A 462 -18.97 20.31 18.50
N PRO A 463 -19.28 19.51 17.47
CA PRO A 463 -18.59 18.25 17.17
C PRO A 463 -17.26 18.43 16.44
N CYS A 464 -16.99 19.61 15.87
CA CYS A 464 -15.75 19.90 15.17
C CYS A 464 -14.61 20.25 16.13
N ARG A 465 -13.39 19.84 15.76
CA ARG A 465 -12.13 20.21 16.41
C ARG A 465 -11.44 21.43 15.79
N GLY A 466 -11.71 21.73 14.51
CA GLY A 466 -11.20 22.94 13.86
C GLY A 466 -11.88 24.21 14.38
N CYS A 467 -13.19 24.16 14.62
CA CYS A 467 -13.99 25.32 15.03
C CYS A 467 -15.02 25.03 16.14
N GLU A 468 -15.63 26.10 16.64
CA GLU A 468 -16.74 26.11 17.61
C GLU A 468 -18.13 26.19 16.95
N SER A 469 -18.27 25.78 15.69
CA SER A 469 -19.58 25.80 15.01
C SER A 469 -20.58 24.82 15.65
N ASN A 470 -21.81 25.31 15.87
CA ASN A 470 -22.88 24.53 16.47
C ASN A 470 -23.48 23.55 15.46
N ALA A 471 -23.72 22.33 15.92
CA ALA A 471 -24.40 21.29 15.17
C ALA A 471 -25.87 21.15 15.61
N ILE A 472 -26.73 20.82 14.65
CA ILE A 472 -28.16 20.62 14.83
C ILE A 472 -28.42 19.14 15.16
N TYR A 473 -29.21 18.88 16.20
CA TYR A 473 -29.59 17.53 16.58
C TYR A 473 -30.72 16.99 15.69
N HIS A 474 -30.52 15.82 15.09
CA HIS A 474 -31.54 15.11 14.32
C HIS A 474 -32.25 14.08 15.21
N LEU A 475 -33.52 14.35 15.54
CA LEU A 475 -34.30 13.59 16.53
C LEU A 475 -34.34 12.08 16.22
N ALA A 476 -34.71 11.70 15.01
CA ALA A 476 -34.84 10.30 14.59
C ALA A 476 -33.51 9.55 14.54
N LYS A 477 -32.43 10.22 14.09
CA LYS A 477 -31.07 9.63 14.00
C LYS A 477 -30.27 9.74 15.32
N ARG A 478 -30.81 10.42 16.33
CA ARG A 478 -30.24 10.61 17.68
C ARG A 478 -28.79 11.10 17.72
N THR A 479 -28.40 11.92 16.74
CA THR A 479 -27.02 12.41 16.55
C THR A 479 -27.00 13.84 16.01
N TYR A 480 -25.84 14.49 16.02
CA TYR A 480 -25.65 15.86 15.57
C TYR A 480 -25.06 15.94 14.14
N TYR A 481 -25.56 16.88 13.35
CA TYR A 481 -25.09 17.22 12.00
C TYR A 481 -24.78 18.71 11.90
N ILE A 482 -23.79 19.09 11.10
CA ILE A 482 -23.13 20.41 11.17
C ILE A 482 -23.16 21.13 9.80
N PRO A 483 -24.33 21.62 9.37
CA PRO A 483 -24.43 22.43 8.16
C PRO A 483 -23.91 23.86 8.37
N LEU A 484 -23.61 24.54 7.27
CA LEU A 484 -23.41 25.99 7.22
C LEU A 484 -24.73 26.74 7.40
N ALA A 485 -25.80 26.27 6.75
CA ALA A 485 -27.13 26.88 6.82
C ALA A 485 -28.11 26.08 7.69
N ALA A 486 -29.01 26.79 8.37
CA ALA A 486 -30.12 26.17 9.09
C ALA A 486 -31.21 25.65 8.11
N PRO A 487 -32.03 24.64 8.51
CA PRO A 487 -33.18 24.22 7.71
C PRO A 487 -34.18 25.36 7.48
N LEU A 488 -34.85 25.36 6.32
CA LEU A 488 -35.89 26.34 5.99
C LEU A 488 -37.23 26.06 6.68
N SER A 489 -37.47 24.84 7.18
CA SER A 489 -38.68 24.48 7.93
C SER A 489 -38.55 24.73 9.43
N SER A 490 -39.61 25.28 10.03
CA SER A 490 -39.63 25.86 11.38
C SER A 490 -39.74 24.87 12.55
N ASP A 491 -39.81 23.57 12.29
CA ASP A 491 -40.30 22.56 13.25
C ASP A 491 -39.28 22.15 14.34
N ASN A 492 -38.30 23.00 14.63
CA ASN A 492 -37.26 22.74 15.62
C ASN A 492 -37.11 23.91 16.63
N PRO A 493 -37.73 23.82 17.82
CA PRO A 493 -37.76 24.90 18.83
C PRO A 493 -36.40 25.36 19.42
N GLY A 494 -35.29 24.76 18.98
CA GLY A 494 -33.93 25.11 19.42
C GLY A 494 -33.06 25.83 18.38
N ALA A 495 -33.59 26.17 17.21
CA ALA A 495 -32.80 26.73 16.08
C ALA A 495 -32.40 28.21 16.28
N SER A 496 -31.30 28.44 17.00
CA SER A 496 -30.63 29.73 17.16
C SER A 496 -29.12 29.55 16.94
N THR A 497 -28.42 30.37 16.14
CA THR A 497 -28.84 31.48 15.25
C THR A 497 -27.79 31.66 14.14
N ALA A 498 -28.22 32.28 13.02
CA ALA A 498 -27.40 32.62 11.84
C ALA A 498 -26.82 31.43 11.06
N ALA A 499 -26.50 31.67 9.78
CA ALA A 499 -25.70 30.76 8.96
C ALA A 499 -24.21 31.06 9.15
N TYR A 500 -23.37 30.04 9.06
CA TYR A 500 -21.92 30.18 9.14
C TYR A 500 -21.34 30.66 7.81
N ASN A 501 -20.42 31.64 7.86
CA ASN A 501 -19.57 31.97 6.73
C ASN A 501 -18.48 30.89 6.60
N PRO A 502 -18.40 30.12 5.50
CA PRO A 502 -17.39 29.07 5.33
C PRO A 502 -15.94 29.59 5.30
N LEU A 503 -15.73 30.89 5.05
CA LEU A 503 -14.39 31.51 5.06
C LEU A 503 -13.99 32.08 6.44
N ASP A 504 -14.96 32.32 7.32
CA ASP A 504 -14.82 32.94 8.64
C ASP A 504 -15.54 32.08 9.71
N LEU A 505 -15.05 30.84 9.84
CA LEU A 505 -15.52 29.92 10.87
C LEU A 505 -14.95 30.30 12.25
N PRO A 506 -15.67 30.04 13.35
CA PRO A 506 -15.23 30.35 14.72
C PRO A 506 -14.13 29.36 15.17
N ASN A 507 -12.94 29.45 14.57
CA ASN A 507 -11.85 28.50 14.76
C ASN A 507 -11.39 28.41 16.22
N ARG A 508 -11.03 27.19 16.67
CA ARG A 508 -10.54 26.95 18.03
C ARG A 508 -9.10 27.42 18.17
N THR A 509 -8.77 27.94 19.36
CA THR A 509 -7.39 28.31 19.74
C THR A 509 -6.94 27.53 20.97
N GLU A 510 -5.63 27.39 21.14
CA GLU A 510 -5.01 26.72 22.29
C GLU A 510 -5.48 27.33 23.62
N GLU A 511 -5.52 28.66 23.74
CA GLU A 511 -5.99 29.34 24.95
C GLU A 511 -7.51 29.18 25.13
N ARG A 512 -8.28 29.08 24.04
CA ARG A 512 -9.72 28.83 24.09
C ARG A 512 -10.02 27.45 24.67
N MET A 513 -9.35 26.40 24.17
CA MET A 513 -9.47 25.04 24.70
C MET A 513 -8.94 24.96 26.14
N LYS A 514 -7.78 25.56 26.46
CA LYS A 514 -7.25 25.60 27.84
C LYS A 514 -8.18 26.33 28.83
N ARG A 515 -8.95 27.34 28.39
CA ARG A 515 -9.99 28.00 29.20
C ARG A 515 -11.28 27.18 29.34
N GLN A 516 -11.58 26.29 28.40
CA GLN A 516 -12.71 25.35 28.48
C GLN A 516 -12.39 24.21 29.44
N MET A 517 -11.21 23.58 29.31
CA MET A 517 -10.75 22.52 30.20
C MET A 517 -10.71 22.99 31.65
N ARG A 518 -10.06 24.13 31.95
CA ARG A 518 -10.05 24.71 33.32
C ARG A 518 -11.44 24.96 33.94
N ARG A 519 -12.51 25.04 33.13
CA ARG A 519 -13.89 25.11 33.64
C ARG A 519 -14.53 23.74 33.86
N MET A 520 -14.14 22.74 33.08
CA MET A 520 -14.50 21.32 33.28
C MET A 520 -13.78 20.77 34.52
N ASP A 521 -12.47 21.04 34.69
CA ASP A 521 -11.65 20.60 35.82
C ASP A 521 -12.17 21.09 37.19
N ASN A 522 -12.90 22.21 37.20
CA ASN A 522 -13.50 22.83 38.40
C ASN A 522 -15.02 22.56 38.52
N ALA A 523 -15.59 21.68 37.69
CA ALA A 523 -17.01 21.38 37.66
C ALA A 523 -17.37 20.11 38.48
N THR A 524 -18.60 20.00 38.96
CA THR A 524 -19.08 18.70 39.48
C THR A 524 -19.19 17.65 38.36
N PRO A 525 -19.16 16.34 38.63
CA PRO A 525 -19.18 15.30 37.57
C PRO A 525 -20.35 15.39 36.59
N ARG A 526 -21.50 15.93 37.04
CA ARG A 526 -22.65 16.20 36.16
C ARG A 526 -22.40 17.40 35.25
N GLU A 527 -21.94 18.51 35.83
CA GLU A 527 -21.62 19.73 35.08
C GLU A 527 -20.46 19.48 34.11
N TYR A 528 -19.50 18.61 34.46
CA TYR A 528 -18.44 18.15 33.58
C TYR A 528 -19.01 17.56 32.28
N GLU A 529 -19.95 16.60 32.34
CA GLU A 529 -20.54 16.01 31.14
C GLU A 529 -21.41 17.00 30.36
N GLU A 530 -22.15 17.89 31.05
CA GLU A 530 -22.93 18.96 30.40
C GLU A 530 -22.01 19.97 29.68
N LEU A 531 -20.83 20.31 30.24
CA LEU A 531 -19.79 21.15 29.63
C LEU A 531 -19.05 20.42 28.50
N ALA A 532 -18.68 19.16 28.69
CA ALA A 532 -18.02 18.33 27.69
C ALA A 532 -18.88 18.21 26.43
N LYS A 533 -20.18 17.92 26.58
CA LYS A 533 -21.15 17.88 25.48
C LYS A 533 -21.40 19.26 24.84
N ARG A 534 -21.19 20.36 25.58
CA ARG A 534 -21.32 21.75 25.09
C ARG A 534 -20.09 22.22 24.32
N TYR A 535 -18.88 21.91 24.79
CA TYR A 535 -17.61 22.33 24.19
C TYR A 535 -17.08 21.34 23.15
N GLY A 536 -17.56 20.09 23.14
CA GLY A 536 -17.08 19.04 22.24
C GLY A 536 -15.80 18.35 22.70
N ILE A 537 -15.27 18.73 23.85
CA ILE A 537 -14.04 18.19 24.44
C ILE A 537 -14.44 17.11 25.46
N SER A 538 -13.76 15.96 25.45
CA SER A 538 -13.94 14.89 26.44
C SER A 538 -13.08 15.13 27.69
N GLY A 539 -11.86 15.65 27.53
CA GLY A 539 -10.96 15.96 28.65
C GLY A 539 -9.55 16.45 28.24
N PRO A 540 -8.60 16.43 29.18
CA PRO A 540 -7.19 16.58 28.90
C PRO A 540 -6.61 15.31 28.26
N THR A 541 -5.87 15.45 27.16
CA THR A 541 -5.04 14.35 26.61
C THR A 541 -3.66 14.39 27.23
N ILE A 542 -3.07 13.23 27.50
CA ILE A 542 -1.67 13.11 27.93
C ILE A 542 -0.70 13.72 26.90
N LEU A 543 -1.07 13.74 25.61
CA LEU A 543 -0.24 14.29 24.55
C LEU A 543 0.02 15.81 24.70
N ASP A 544 -0.80 16.54 25.47
CA ASP A 544 -0.55 17.95 25.84
C ASP A 544 0.73 18.12 26.70
N ARG A 545 1.28 17.03 27.27
CA ARG A 545 2.59 17.03 27.97
C ARG A 545 3.78 17.06 27.00
N ILE A 546 3.62 16.61 25.74
CA ILE A 546 4.69 16.64 24.73
C ILE A 546 4.74 18.08 24.19
N PRO A 547 5.78 18.88 24.49
CA PRO A 547 5.68 20.34 24.37
C PRO A 547 5.80 20.85 22.92
N SER A 548 6.11 19.97 21.96
CA SER A 548 6.04 20.22 20.52
C SER A 548 4.67 19.92 19.88
N LEU A 549 3.74 19.31 20.61
CA LEU A 549 2.34 19.12 20.21
C LEU A 549 1.46 20.22 20.79
N GLN A 550 0.46 20.67 20.02
CA GLN A 550 -0.50 21.68 20.46
C GLN A 550 -1.91 21.36 19.95
N ARG A 551 -2.93 21.34 20.82
CA ARG A 551 -4.34 21.21 20.41
C ARG A 551 -4.96 22.57 20.04
N PRO A 552 -5.69 22.69 18.92
CA PRO A 552 -5.95 21.68 17.87
C PRO A 552 -4.89 21.67 16.75
N THR A 553 -3.87 22.54 16.82
CA THR A 553 -3.06 22.91 15.65
C THR A 553 -2.20 21.78 15.10
N SER A 554 -1.72 20.85 15.94
CA SER A 554 -0.99 19.63 15.56
C SER A 554 -1.86 18.48 15.02
N TYR A 555 -3.17 18.66 14.93
CA TYR A 555 -4.13 17.59 14.66
C TYR A 555 -4.91 17.84 13.34
N PRO A 556 -4.26 17.79 12.15
CA PRO A 556 -4.90 18.08 10.86
C PRO A 556 -5.89 16.98 10.42
N HIS A 557 -6.81 17.29 9.52
CA HIS A 557 -7.80 16.35 8.98
C HIS A 557 -7.19 15.46 7.89
N GLU A 558 -7.18 14.16 8.19
CA GLU A 558 -6.54 13.14 7.36
C GLU A 558 -7.28 12.97 6.02
N PHE A 559 -6.56 13.23 4.93
CA PHE A 559 -7.09 13.34 3.57
C PHE A 559 -7.76 12.05 3.06
N LEU A 560 -7.18 10.88 3.32
CA LEU A 560 -7.66 9.60 2.81
C LEU A 560 -9.03 9.27 3.40
N HIS A 561 -9.19 9.30 4.71
CA HIS A 561 -10.47 9.04 5.35
C HIS A 561 -11.50 10.12 5.03
N LEU A 562 -11.09 11.40 5.02
CA LEU A 562 -11.98 12.53 4.79
C LEU A 562 -12.60 12.51 3.38
N PHE A 563 -11.76 12.53 2.34
CA PHE A 563 -12.22 12.59 0.95
C PHE A 563 -12.60 11.20 0.42
N LEU A 564 -11.71 10.23 0.54
CA LEU A 564 -11.73 9.02 -0.29
C LEU A 564 -12.59 7.90 0.31
N LEU A 565 -12.63 7.74 1.63
CA LEU A 565 -13.42 6.70 2.30
C LEU A 565 -14.77 7.19 2.88
N ASN A 566 -14.97 8.50 3.02
CA ASN A 566 -16.26 9.06 3.46
C ASN A 566 -16.95 9.84 2.33
N HIS A 567 -16.42 11.00 1.94
CA HIS A 567 -17.14 11.96 1.10
C HIS A 567 -17.47 11.44 -0.32
N ILE A 568 -16.51 10.75 -0.96
CA ILE A 568 -16.71 10.17 -2.29
C ILE A 568 -17.71 8.99 -2.27
N PRO A 569 -17.61 7.99 -1.37
CA PRO A 569 -18.64 6.97 -1.19
C PRO A 569 -20.02 7.55 -0.88
N ASP A 570 -20.12 8.59 -0.05
CA ASP A 570 -21.40 9.25 0.24
C ASP A 570 -22.05 9.83 -1.01
N LEU A 571 -21.29 10.58 -1.83
CA LEU A 571 -21.76 11.09 -3.13
C LEU A 571 -22.23 9.96 -4.05
N ILE A 572 -21.48 8.87 -4.17
CA ILE A 572 -21.87 7.70 -4.97
C ILE A 572 -23.19 7.11 -4.45
N THR A 573 -23.36 6.93 -3.12
CA THR A 573 -24.61 6.40 -2.57
C THR A 573 -25.82 7.33 -2.77
N LEU A 574 -25.62 8.66 -2.81
CA LEU A 574 -26.66 9.62 -3.18
C LEU A 574 -27.04 9.46 -4.66
N TRP A 575 -26.08 9.47 -5.58
CA TRP A 575 -26.34 9.39 -7.03
C TRP A 575 -27.00 8.07 -7.47
N ILE A 576 -26.86 6.99 -6.71
CA ILE A 576 -27.50 5.69 -7.00
C ILE A 576 -28.76 5.42 -6.15
N GLY A 577 -29.23 6.40 -5.36
CA GLY A 577 -30.44 6.28 -4.54
C GLY A 577 -30.35 5.27 -3.39
N LYS A 578 -29.13 5.05 -2.84
CA LYS A 578 -28.86 4.06 -1.77
C LYS A 578 -28.23 4.69 -0.51
N HIS A 579 -28.22 6.02 -0.35
CA HIS A 579 -27.65 6.69 0.81
C HIS A 579 -28.42 6.33 2.11
N PRO A 580 -27.80 5.67 3.12
CA PRO A 580 -28.52 5.03 4.24
C PRO A 580 -29.35 5.94 5.15
N SER A 581 -29.26 7.27 5.00
CA SER A 581 -30.02 8.22 5.80
C SER A 581 -30.98 9.13 5.01
N VAL A 582 -30.93 9.14 3.68
CA VAL A 582 -31.88 9.91 2.85
C VAL A 582 -32.87 8.96 2.19
N ARG A 583 -34.17 9.15 2.45
CA ARG A 583 -35.23 8.46 1.72
C ARG A 583 -35.45 9.16 0.37
N THR A 584 -34.67 8.79 -0.64
CA THR A 584 -34.88 9.25 -2.02
C THR A 584 -36.19 8.67 -2.57
N ALA A 585 -37.09 9.51 -3.05
CA ALA A 585 -38.39 9.06 -3.59
C ALA A 585 -38.31 8.42 -5.00
N GLY A 586 -37.10 8.24 -5.54
CA GLY A 586 -36.87 7.92 -6.97
C GLY A 586 -36.97 9.14 -7.90
N CYS A 587 -37.39 10.30 -7.37
CA CYS A 587 -37.66 11.53 -8.14
C CYS A 587 -36.50 12.55 -8.12
N GLU A 588 -35.36 12.22 -7.54
CA GLU A 588 -34.27 13.18 -7.29
C GLU A 588 -33.46 13.45 -8.57
N ASP A 589 -33.15 14.71 -8.86
CA ASP A 589 -32.49 15.14 -10.10
C ASP A 589 -30.97 14.85 -10.15
N TYR A 590 -30.40 14.30 -9.07
CA TYR A 590 -29.03 13.80 -9.00
C TYR A 590 -28.90 12.30 -9.27
N LEU A 591 -29.99 11.58 -9.55
CA LEU A 591 -29.95 10.14 -9.79
C LEU A 591 -29.35 9.78 -11.15
N ILE A 592 -28.43 8.82 -11.16
CA ILE A 592 -27.92 8.14 -12.36
C ILE A 592 -28.93 7.05 -12.73
N SER A 593 -29.21 6.86 -14.03
CA SER A 593 -30.12 5.80 -14.47
C SER A 593 -29.55 4.41 -14.16
N ARG A 594 -30.42 3.39 -14.03
CA ARG A 594 -29.96 2.01 -13.79
C ARG A 594 -29.03 1.52 -14.91
N GLU A 595 -29.40 1.78 -16.15
CA GLU A 595 -28.63 1.40 -17.35
C GLU A 595 -27.27 2.09 -17.38
N ASP A 596 -27.23 3.38 -17.03
CA ASP A 596 -26.00 4.16 -16.95
C ASP A 596 -25.08 3.68 -15.82
N TRP A 597 -25.64 3.31 -14.66
CA TRP A 597 -24.85 2.78 -13.54
C TRP A 597 -24.28 1.38 -13.84
N GLU A 598 -25.05 0.52 -14.51
CA GLU A 598 -24.57 -0.78 -15.03
C GLU A 598 -23.48 -0.59 -16.10
N ALA A 599 -23.61 0.40 -17.00
CA ALA A 599 -22.57 0.76 -17.96
C ALA A 599 -21.30 1.33 -17.29
N ILE A 600 -21.43 2.19 -16.27
CA ILE A 600 -20.31 2.73 -15.48
C ILE A 600 -19.56 1.60 -14.76
N GLY A 601 -20.28 0.60 -14.23
CA GLY A 601 -19.73 -0.62 -13.67
C GLY A 601 -18.82 -1.37 -14.63
N LEU A 602 -19.37 -1.74 -15.78
CA LEU A 602 -18.68 -2.50 -16.83
C LEU A 602 -17.49 -1.73 -17.44
N GLU A 603 -17.65 -0.42 -17.72
CA GLU A 603 -16.56 0.43 -18.23
C GLU A 603 -15.42 0.57 -17.20
N THR A 604 -15.74 0.68 -15.90
CA THR A 604 -14.74 0.76 -14.82
C THR A 604 -13.93 -0.54 -14.70
N GLU A 605 -14.56 -1.71 -14.72
CA GLU A 605 -13.83 -2.99 -14.66
C GLU A 605 -12.98 -3.19 -15.93
N ALA A 606 -13.56 -2.95 -17.11
CA ALA A 606 -12.88 -3.12 -18.39
C ALA A 606 -11.65 -2.22 -18.54
N ALA A 607 -11.69 -0.99 -18.02
CA ALA A 607 -10.57 -0.04 -18.05
C ALA A 607 -9.28 -0.64 -17.48
N THR A 608 -9.36 -1.49 -16.44
CA THR A 608 -8.20 -2.17 -15.84
C THR A 608 -7.33 -2.90 -16.89
N LYS A 609 -7.94 -3.47 -17.94
CA LYS A 609 -7.22 -4.20 -19.00
C LYS A 609 -6.35 -3.30 -19.87
N HIS A 610 -6.55 -1.98 -19.81
CA HIS A 610 -5.91 -0.98 -20.65
C HIS A 610 -5.25 0.15 -19.84
N ILE A 611 -4.96 -0.11 -18.56
CA ILE A 611 -4.27 0.79 -17.63
C ILE A 611 -3.09 0.00 -17.03
N PRO A 612 -1.85 0.53 -17.02
CA PRO A 612 -0.69 -0.18 -16.49
C PRO A 612 -0.85 -0.67 -15.04
N SER A 613 -0.19 -1.76 -14.66
CA SER A 613 -0.18 -2.28 -13.27
C SER A 613 0.28 -1.23 -12.26
N TYR A 614 1.36 -0.52 -12.60
CA TYR A 614 1.95 0.57 -11.81
C TYR A 614 1.05 1.84 -11.69
N PHE A 615 -0.10 1.89 -12.39
CA PHE A 615 -1.07 2.98 -12.26
C PHE A 615 -2.13 2.69 -11.18
N THR A 616 -2.60 1.44 -11.09
CA THR A 616 -3.59 0.99 -10.10
C THR A 616 -3.73 -0.54 -10.10
N ARG A 617 -4.18 -1.11 -8.97
CA ARG A 617 -4.56 -2.54 -8.81
C ARG A 617 -5.74 -2.93 -9.72
N LYS A 618 -6.21 -4.19 -9.74
CA LYS A 618 -7.47 -4.50 -10.45
C LYS A 618 -8.59 -3.73 -9.76
N LEU A 619 -9.29 -2.88 -10.51
CA LEU A 619 -10.51 -2.25 -10.00
C LEU A 619 -11.68 -3.26 -10.17
N PRO A 620 -12.42 -3.56 -9.08
CA PRO A 620 -13.62 -4.37 -9.16
C PRO A 620 -14.77 -3.57 -9.79
N ASN A 621 -15.88 -4.23 -10.10
CA ASN A 621 -16.99 -3.59 -10.81
C ASN A 621 -17.73 -2.63 -9.88
N ILE A 622 -17.62 -1.32 -10.12
CA ILE A 622 -18.16 -0.31 -9.18
C ILE A 622 -19.70 -0.40 -9.01
N GLN A 623 -20.45 -1.00 -9.94
CA GLN A 623 -21.90 -1.16 -9.81
C GLN A 623 -22.30 -2.07 -8.64
N SER A 624 -21.55 -3.16 -8.47
CA SER A 624 -21.81 -4.25 -7.51
C SER A 624 -20.85 -4.21 -6.31
N GLU A 625 -19.60 -3.87 -6.55
CA GLU A 625 -18.45 -4.12 -5.66
C GLU A 625 -17.75 -2.84 -5.16
N TRP A 626 -18.35 -1.66 -5.27
CA TRP A 626 -17.73 -0.40 -4.80
C TRP A 626 -17.25 -0.42 -3.34
N ARG A 627 -17.82 -1.28 -2.50
CA ARG A 627 -17.38 -1.48 -1.10
C ARG A 627 -16.01 -2.15 -0.97
N LEU A 628 -15.47 -2.72 -2.04
CA LEU A 628 -14.11 -3.27 -2.12
C LEU A 628 -13.05 -2.23 -2.54
N PHE A 629 -13.46 -0.99 -2.84
CA PHE A 629 -12.52 0.09 -3.15
C PHE A 629 -11.90 0.63 -1.85
N CYS A 630 -10.59 0.43 -1.69
CA CYS A 630 -9.78 1.12 -0.69
C CYS A 630 -9.44 2.56 -1.14
N GLY A 631 -8.77 3.35 -0.30
CA GLY A 631 -8.36 4.72 -0.62
C GLY A 631 -7.48 4.83 -1.89
N GLU A 632 -6.69 3.80 -2.20
CA GLU A 632 -5.90 3.73 -3.45
C GLU A 632 -6.82 3.67 -4.67
N SER A 633 -7.82 2.79 -4.64
CA SER A 633 -8.81 2.61 -5.72
C SER A 633 -9.71 3.84 -5.90
N TRP A 634 -10.17 4.45 -4.81
CA TRP A 634 -11.02 5.66 -4.86
C TRP A 634 -10.28 6.88 -5.41
N SER A 635 -9.03 7.10 -4.98
CA SER A 635 -8.19 8.18 -5.51
C SER A 635 -8.01 8.03 -7.03
N PHE A 636 -7.61 6.85 -7.50
CA PHE A 636 -7.44 6.61 -8.92
C PHE A 636 -8.76 6.76 -9.70
N TRP A 637 -9.86 6.20 -9.19
CA TRP A 637 -11.15 6.28 -9.87
C TRP A 637 -11.65 7.72 -10.00
N VAL A 638 -11.62 8.51 -8.92
CA VAL A 638 -12.10 9.91 -8.95
C VAL A 638 -11.21 10.82 -9.80
N LEU A 639 -9.89 10.62 -9.79
CA LEU A 639 -8.98 11.46 -10.57
C LEU A 639 -9.00 11.17 -12.07
N TYR A 640 -9.21 9.90 -12.47
CA TYR A 640 -8.97 9.45 -13.85
C TYR A 640 -10.15 8.75 -14.54
N ILE A 641 -11.00 8.00 -13.83
CA ILE A 641 -12.09 7.21 -14.45
C ILE A 641 -13.44 7.92 -14.34
N GLY A 642 -13.83 8.36 -13.14
CA GLY A 642 -15.06 9.11 -12.86
C GLY A 642 -15.31 10.29 -13.82
N PRO A 643 -14.31 11.16 -14.10
CA PRO A 643 -14.45 12.27 -15.06
C PRO A 643 -14.85 11.84 -16.48
N ILE A 644 -14.59 10.57 -16.83
CA ILE A 644 -14.88 9.97 -18.13
C ILE A 644 -16.22 9.23 -18.08
N VAL A 645 -16.40 8.29 -17.14
CA VAL A 645 -17.58 7.40 -17.11
C VAL A 645 -18.85 8.09 -16.62
N LEU A 646 -18.75 9.11 -15.76
CA LEU A 646 -19.90 9.91 -15.30
C LEU A 646 -20.34 10.98 -16.32
N ARG A 647 -19.53 11.25 -17.34
CA ARG A 647 -19.76 12.32 -18.30
C ARG A 647 -21.04 12.07 -19.10
N GLU A 648 -21.89 13.09 -19.25
CA GLU A 648 -23.23 12.99 -19.85
C GLU A 648 -24.22 12.01 -19.16
N ARG A 649 -23.76 11.17 -18.20
CA ARG A 649 -24.58 10.20 -17.43
C ARG A 649 -25.02 10.72 -16.07
N LEU A 650 -24.14 11.42 -15.35
CA LEU A 650 -24.49 12.18 -14.15
C LEU A 650 -25.03 13.55 -14.61
N PRO A 651 -26.22 14.00 -14.17
CA PRO A 651 -26.82 15.22 -14.70
C PRO A 651 -25.93 16.46 -14.52
N LYS A 652 -25.94 17.34 -15.52
CA LYS A 652 -24.93 18.39 -15.77
C LYS A 652 -24.64 19.34 -14.59
N LYS A 653 -25.61 19.54 -13.69
CA LYS A 653 -25.46 20.29 -12.43
C LYS A 653 -24.46 19.57 -11.50
N TYR A 654 -24.71 18.30 -11.24
CA TYR A 654 -23.94 17.45 -10.34
C TYR A 654 -22.60 17.00 -10.94
N TYR A 655 -22.52 16.75 -12.25
CA TYR A 655 -21.24 16.48 -12.90
C TYR A 655 -20.25 17.66 -12.79
N LYS A 656 -20.73 18.92 -12.88
CA LYS A 656 -19.86 20.09 -12.61
C LYS A 656 -19.33 20.10 -11.18
N HIS A 657 -20.20 19.88 -10.19
CA HIS A 657 -19.82 19.82 -8.78
C HIS A 657 -18.81 18.69 -8.50
N PHE A 658 -18.99 17.52 -9.12
CA PHE A 658 -17.97 16.46 -9.09
C PHE A 658 -16.64 16.91 -9.69
N MET A 659 -16.63 17.61 -10.83
CA MET A 659 -15.38 18.13 -11.41
C MET A 659 -14.71 19.22 -10.55
N GLU A 660 -15.46 19.98 -9.75
CA GLU A 660 -14.91 20.88 -8.73
C GLU A 660 -14.19 20.08 -7.63
N LEU A 661 -14.78 18.98 -7.14
CA LEU A 661 -14.13 18.07 -6.19
C LEU A 661 -12.84 17.46 -6.78
N VAL A 662 -12.85 17.06 -8.04
CA VAL A 662 -11.65 16.56 -8.74
C VAL A 662 -10.56 17.64 -8.83
N SER A 663 -10.93 18.90 -9.08
CA SER A 663 -9.99 20.04 -9.08
C SER A 663 -9.39 20.30 -7.69
N ILE A 664 -10.22 20.26 -6.64
CA ILE A 664 -9.79 20.40 -5.24
C ILE A 664 -8.80 19.29 -4.87
N ILE A 665 -9.14 18.03 -5.16
CA ILE A 665 -8.28 16.89 -4.85
C ILE A 665 -6.97 16.95 -5.64
N LYS A 666 -7.00 17.27 -6.95
CA LYS A 666 -5.78 17.48 -7.75
C LYS A 666 -4.87 18.54 -7.13
N CYS A 667 -5.41 19.67 -6.67
CA CYS A 667 -4.62 20.73 -6.02
C CYS A 667 -3.98 20.28 -4.70
N LEU A 668 -4.75 19.59 -3.83
CA LEU A 668 -4.27 19.12 -2.53
C LEU A 668 -3.13 18.12 -2.62
N ILE A 669 -3.11 17.28 -3.66
CA ILE A 669 -2.10 16.24 -3.85
C ILE A 669 -0.92 16.67 -4.72
N GLN A 670 -0.72 17.96 -5.03
CA GLN A 670 0.50 18.39 -5.72
C GLN A 670 1.74 18.27 -4.82
N PHE A 671 2.88 17.84 -5.40
CA PHE A 671 4.17 17.80 -4.70
C PHE A 671 4.68 19.20 -4.34
N GLU A 672 4.45 20.16 -5.24
CA GLU A 672 4.74 21.58 -5.00
C GLU A 672 3.46 22.40 -5.01
N ASN A 673 3.33 23.34 -4.09
CA ASN A 673 2.23 24.31 -4.11
C ASN A 673 2.69 25.69 -3.63
N THR A 674 1.84 26.71 -3.75
CA THR A 674 2.09 28.07 -3.26
C THR A 674 1.05 28.47 -2.22
N THR A 675 1.45 29.32 -1.27
CA THR A 675 0.52 29.82 -0.24
C THR A 675 -0.68 30.53 -0.89
N GLU A 676 -0.44 31.32 -1.93
CA GLU A 676 -1.46 32.03 -2.70
C GLU A 676 -2.43 31.06 -3.42
N ARG A 677 -1.95 29.93 -3.95
CA ARG A 677 -2.81 28.90 -4.56
C ARG A 677 -3.65 28.16 -3.53
N ILE A 678 -3.12 27.92 -2.32
CA ILE A 678 -3.86 27.29 -1.22
C ILE A 678 -4.93 28.23 -0.63
N GLU A 679 -4.67 29.54 -0.54
CA GLU A 679 -5.72 30.52 -0.19
C GLU A 679 -6.80 30.63 -1.28
N GLN A 680 -6.44 30.51 -2.56
CA GLN A 680 -7.44 30.39 -3.63
C GLN A 680 -8.23 29.05 -3.53
N LEU A 681 -7.58 27.97 -3.05
CA LEU A 681 -8.23 26.68 -2.81
C LEU A 681 -9.22 26.73 -1.62
N ARG A 682 -8.93 27.51 -0.57
CA ARG A 682 -9.86 27.80 0.54
C ARG A 682 -11.20 28.33 0.02
N VAL A 683 -11.17 29.25 -0.96
CA VAL A 683 -12.37 29.81 -1.61
C VAL A 683 -13.07 28.79 -2.51
N GLU A 684 -12.32 27.94 -3.22
CA GLU A 684 -12.90 26.84 -4.02
C GLU A 684 -13.63 25.82 -3.14
N ILE A 685 -13.03 25.42 -2.02
CA ILE A 685 -13.60 24.49 -1.04
C ILE A 685 -14.84 25.09 -0.36
N ALA A 686 -14.78 26.36 0.06
CA ALA A 686 -15.92 27.05 0.65
C ALA A 686 -17.15 27.01 -0.28
N GLY A 687 -16.99 27.47 -1.53
CA GLY A 687 -18.06 27.42 -2.51
C GLY A 687 -18.51 26.00 -2.89
N TYR A 688 -17.60 25.02 -2.85
CA TYR A 688 -17.93 23.62 -3.07
C TYR A 688 -18.88 23.06 -1.99
N VAL A 689 -18.64 23.40 -0.71
CA VAL A 689 -19.51 22.99 0.41
C VAL A 689 -20.85 23.73 0.38
N GLU A 690 -20.87 25.03 0.07
CA GLU A 690 -22.12 25.78 -0.14
C GLU A 690 -22.98 25.15 -1.24
N ARG A 691 -22.37 24.79 -2.38
CA ARG A 691 -23.07 24.06 -3.45
C ARG A 691 -23.50 22.67 -3.03
N TYR A 692 -22.69 21.93 -2.27
CA TYR A 692 -23.10 20.62 -1.72
C TYR A 692 -24.39 20.75 -0.87
N GLU A 693 -24.48 21.80 -0.05
CA GLU A 693 -25.68 22.06 0.76
C GLU A 693 -26.89 22.47 -0.08
N GLU A 694 -26.74 23.33 -1.08
CA GLU A 694 -27.82 23.65 -2.03
C GLU A 694 -28.29 22.40 -2.79
N TYR A 695 -27.37 21.50 -3.13
CA TYR A 695 -27.57 20.40 -4.09
C TYR A 695 -28.17 19.15 -3.42
N TYR A 696 -27.63 18.73 -2.27
CA TYR A 696 -27.98 17.45 -1.64
C TYR A 696 -28.76 17.60 -0.32
N TYR A 697 -28.38 18.57 0.52
CA TYR A 697 -29.10 18.90 1.76
C TYR A 697 -30.41 19.63 1.45
N GLN A 698 -30.40 20.54 0.46
CA GLN A 698 -31.56 21.30 0.00
C GLN A 698 -32.27 22.07 1.14
N TYR A 699 -31.51 22.40 2.18
CA TYR A 699 -31.95 23.08 3.40
C TYR A 699 -33.16 22.43 4.10
N ASN A 700 -33.31 21.10 3.98
CA ASN A 700 -34.42 20.34 4.53
C ASN A 700 -33.99 19.52 5.76
N TYR A 701 -34.68 19.66 6.90
CA TYR A 701 -34.30 18.99 8.16
C TYR A 701 -34.18 17.46 8.03
N GLU A 702 -35.04 16.79 7.26
CA GLU A 702 -34.95 15.32 7.06
C GLU A 702 -33.74 14.91 6.20
N ARG A 703 -33.17 15.86 5.43
CA ARG A 703 -31.93 15.67 4.65
C ARG A 703 -30.67 16.10 5.39
N ILE A 704 -30.77 16.70 6.59
CA ILE A 704 -29.61 17.20 7.36
C ILE A 704 -28.55 16.12 7.64
N CYS A 705 -28.95 14.86 7.55
CA CYS A 705 -28.08 13.70 7.67
C CYS A 705 -26.96 13.60 6.61
N VAL A 706 -26.99 14.40 5.53
CA VAL A 706 -25.88 14.53 4.58
C VAL A 706 -24.83 15.54 5.04
N CYS A 707 -25.18 16.49 5.93
CA CYS A 707 -24.26 17.49 6.49
C CYS A 707 -23.42 16.89 7.63
N LYS A 708 -22.68 15.83 7.30
CA LYS A 708 -21.80 15.09 8.22
C LYS A 708 -20.61 15.95 8.63
N LEU A 709 -20.00 15.60 9.77
CA LEU A 709 -18.76 16.21 10.25
C LEU A 709 -17.62 16.13 9.21
N THR A 710 -17.60 15.09 8.38
CA THR A 710 -16.66 14.95 7.25
C THR A 710 -16.86 16.03 6.18
N VAL A 711 -18.09 16.34 5.78
CA VAL A 711 -18.38 17.40 4.79
C VAL A 711 -17.95 18.77 5.33
N HIS A 712 -18.25 19.05 6.60
CA HIS A 712 -17.83 20.30 7.24
C HIS A 712 -16.31 20.40 7.41
N ALA A 713 -15.64 19.30 7.76
CA ALA A 713 -14.19 19.27 7.94
C ALA A 713 -13.39 19.60 6.66
N LEU A 714 -13.98 19.46 5.46
CA LEU A 714 -13.39 19.93 4.21
C LEU A 714 -12.94 21.40 4.30
N LEU A 715 -13.74 22.26 4.97
CA LEU A 715 -13.50 23.70 5.12
C LEU A 715 -12.19 24.03 5.84
N HIS A 716 -11.65 23.11 6.65
CA HIS A 716 -10.41 23.31 7.39
C HIS A 716 -9.15 22.90 6.61
N VAL A 717 -9.28 22.14 5.51
CA VAL A 717 -8.15 21.47 4.84
C VAL A 717 -7.13 22.47 4.25
N ALA A 718 -7.58 23.59 3.68
CA ALA A 718 -6.66 24.58 3.10
C ALA A 718 -5.82 25.30 4.17
N GLU A 719 -6.46 25.72 5.26
CA GLU A 719 -5.82 26.29 6.47
C GLU A 719 -4.86 25.26 7.10
N GLU A 720 -5.22 23.98 7.09
CA GLU A 720 -4.38 22.88 7.59
C GLU A 720 -3.19 22.56 6.69
N VAL A 721 -3.31 22.75 5.37
CA VAL A 721 -2.14 22.68 4.48
C VAL A 721 -1.16 23.82 4.80
N ILE A 722 -1.62 25.05 5.00
CA ILE A 722 -0.76 26.18 5.41
C ILE A 722 -0.10 25.90 6.77
N ARG A 723 -0.89 25.42 7.74
CA ARG A 723 -0.45 25.19 9.13
C ARG A 723 0.49 24.00 9.30
N CYS A 724 0.29 22.91 8.54
CA CYS A 724 0.95 21.62 8.75
C CYS A 724 1.75 21.10 7.54
N GLY A 725 1.77 21.82 6.41
CA GLY A 725 2.36 21.37 5.16
C GLY A 725 1.38 20.58 4.28
N PRO A 726 1.79 20.14 3.07
CA PRO A 726 0.91 19.42 2.14
C PRO A 726 0.27 18.17 2.73
N VAL A 727 -0.92 17.76 2.23
CA VAL A 727 -1.70 16.66 2.85
C VAL A 727 -0.95 15.32 2.93
N TRP A 728 0.01 15.09 2.05
CA TRP A 728 0.86 13.89 2.05
C TRP A 728 1.87 13.82 3.20
N VAL A 729 2.04 14.91 3.96
CA VAL A 729 2.80 14.93 5.23
C VAL A 729 2.07 14.15 6.33
N PHE A 730 0.74 14.07 6.27
CA PHE A 730 -0.11 13.52 7.33
C PHE A 730 -1.19 12.54 6.84
N TRP A 731 -1.05 12.00 5.62
CA TRP A 731 -1.99 11.03 5.05
C TRP A 731 -1.83 9.58 5.56
N SER A 732 -2.93 8.84 5.66
CA SER A 732 -2.95 7.47 6.24
C SER A 732 -2.65 6.33 5.26
N TYR A 733 -2.17 6.59 4.04
CA TYR A 733 -1.71 5.52 3.13
C TYR A 733 -0.53 4.70 3.68
N LEU A 734 0.22 5.25 4.62
CA LEU A 734 1.24 4.51 5.38
C LEU A 734 0.56 3.59 6.41
N THR A 735 -0.34 4.17 7.20
CA THR A 735 -1.17 3.54 8.22
C THR A 735 -1.94 2.34 7.68
N GLU A 736 -2.72 2.49 6.61
CA GLU A 736 -3.49 1.39 6.02
C GLU A 736 -2.61 0.21 5.58
N ARG A 737 -1.41 0.47 5.03
CA ARG A 737 -0.51 -0.59 4.56
C ARG A 737 0.16 -1.31 5.73
N TYR A 738 0.56 -0.57 6.76
CA TYR A 738 1.11 -1.13 7.99
C TYR A 738 0.06 -1.94 8.78
N CYS A 739 -1.20 -1.50 8.80
CA CYS A 739 -2.30 -2.25 9.41
C CYS A 739 -2.63 -3.53 8.62
N ARG A 740 -2.66 -3.47 7.28
CA ARG A 740 -2.79 -4.66 6.40
C ARG A 740 -1.68 -5.69 6.65
N GLU A 741 -0.43 -5.22 6.78
CA GLU A 741 0.74 -6.03 7.13
C GLU A 741 0.57 -6.73 8.50
N ILE A 742 0.09 -6.01 9.52
CA ILE A 742 -0.22 -6.57 10.85
C ILE A 742 -1.30 -7.66 10.77
N ILE A 743 -2.40 -7.44 10.04
CA ILE A 743 -3.50 -8.41 9.91
C ILE A 743 -2.99 -9.72 9.28
N ALA A 744 -2.16 -9.62 8.22
CA ALA A 744 -1.59 -10.79 7.54
C ALA A 744 -0.70 -11.67 8.44
N CYS A 745 -0.33 -11.18 9.62
CA CYS A 745 0.51 -11.87 10.60
C CYS A 745 -0.28 -12.50 11.76
N ALA A 746 -1.56 -12.15 11.94
CA ALA A 746 -2.44 -12.67 12.99
C ALA A 746 -2.98 -14.09 12.69
N ARG A 747 -2.11 -15.00 12.23
CA ARG A 747 -2.49 -16.32 11.68
C ARG A 747 -2.94 -17.32 12.74
N GLN A 748 -2.57 -17.15 14.00
CA GLN A 748 -2.97 -18.04 15.09
C GLN A 748 -4.24 -17.51 15.78
N ARG A 749 -5.40 -18.12 15.49
CA ARG A 749 -6.71 -17.76 16.09
C ARG A 749 -6.72 -17.76 17.63
N ALA A 750 -5.93 -18.63 18.28
CA ALA A 750 -5.94 -18.79 19.73
C ALA A 750 -5.33 -17.60 20.51
N LEU A 751 -4.28 -16.95 19.98
CA LEU A 751 -3.57 -15.85 20.65
C LEU A 751 -3.14 -14.76 19.63
N PRO A 752 -4.10 -14.09 18.97
CA PRO A 752 -3.82 -13.20 17.84
C PRO A 752 -3.03 -11.96 18.25
N PHE A 753 -3.41 -11.29 19.35
CA PHE A 753 -2.76 -10.05 19.81
C PHE A 753 -1.30 -10.26 20.20
N ALA A 754 -0.98 -11.38 20.86
CA ALA A 754 0.39 -11.73 21.23
C ALA A 754 1.23 -12.10 19.99
N THR A 755 0.63 -12.76 18.99
CA THR A 755 1.26 -13.02 17.68
C THR A 755 1.61 -11.71 16.97
N VAL A 756 0.67 -10.74 16.96
CA VAL A 756 0.85 -9.41 16.37
C VAL A 756 1.93 -8.61 17.10
N ALA A 757 1.89 -8.51 18.43
CA ALA A 757 2.89 -7.78 19.22
C ALA A 757 4.31 -8.34 18.96
N ARG A 758 4.45 -9.67 18.94
CA ARG A 758 5.69 -10.36 18.60
C ARG A 758 6.17 -10.07 17.17
N TYR A 759 5.27 -10.00 16.19
CA TYR A 759 5.63 -9.64 14.81
C TYR A 759 6.20 -8.23 14.72
N VAL A 760 5.55 -7.27 15.39
CA VAL A 760 5.93 -5.85 15.43
C VAL A 760 7.25 -5.62 16.17
N LEU A 761 7.50 -6.37 17.25
CA LEU A 761 8.80 -6.39 17.94
C LEU A 761 9.91 -6.92 17.01
N GLN A 762 9.69 -8.09 16.38
CA GLN A 762 10.67 -8.69 15.46
C GLN A 762 10.97 -7.81 14.24
N MET A 763 9.95 -7.16 13.66
CA MET A 763 10.13 -6.15 12.60
C MET A 763 11.00 -4.99 13.09
N SER A 764 10.71 -4.45 14.29
CA SER A 764 11.47 -3.34 14.87
C SER A 764 12.94 -3.71 15.14
N GLN A 765 13.19 -4.94 15.61
CA GLN A 765 14.53 -5.46 15.85
C GLN A 765 15.32 -5.68 14.55
N LEU A 766 14.70 -6.30 13.52
CA LEU A 766 15.30 -6.46 12.20
C LEU A 766 15.68 -5.12 11.56
N THR A 767 14.80 -4.11 11.65
CA THR A 767 15.10 -2.76 11.16
C THR A 767 16.29 -2.13 11.89
N SER A 768 16.38 -2.26 13.23
CA SER A 768 17.53 -1.78 14.01
C SER A 768 18.83 -2.47 13.59
N VAL A 769 18.84 -3.80 13.48
CA VAL A 769 19.98 -4.59 13.00
C VAL A 769 20.41 -4.16 11.59
N SER A 770 19.46 -3.84 10.71
CA SER A 770 19.75 -3.37 9.34
C SER A 770 20.39 -1.98 9.24
N MET A 771 20.34 -1.18 10.32
CA MET A 771 21.11 0.06 10.41
C MET A 771 22.59 -0.23 10.69
N ARG A 772 22.91 -1.32 11.41
CA ARG A 772 24.29 -1.77 11.67
C ARG A 772 24.87 -2.57 10.49
N PHE A 773 24.08 -3.43 9.84
CA PHE A 773 24.54 -4.36 8.80
C PHE A 773 23.83 -4.14 7.46
N HIS A 774 24.58 -3.70 6.44
CA HIS A 774 24.03 -3.30 5.13
C HIS A 774 23.49 -4.49 4.31
N GLU A 775 24.03 -5.68 4.52
CA GLU A 775 23.66 -6.93 3.84
C GLU A 775 22.28 -7.41 4.30
N VAL A 776 21.94 -7.19 5.57
CA VAL A 776 20.58 -7.39 6.10
C VAL A 776 19.63 -6.39 5.46
N ARG A 777 20.05 -5.13 5.31
CA ARG A 777 19.24 -4.09 4.64
C ARG A 777 18.89 -4.47 3.20
N LYS A 778 19.79 -5.13 2.45
CA LYS A 778 19.46 -5.66 1.11
C LYS A 778 18.36 -6.74 1.15
N ALA A 779 18.35 -7.63 2.15
CA ALA A 779 17.29 -8.62 2.32
C ALA A 779 15.93 -8.00 2.70
N LEU A 780 15.91 -6.84 3.35
CA LEU A 780 14.68 -6.05 3.60
C LEU A 780 14.12 -5.35 2.34
N LEU A 781 14.80 -5.45 1.19
CA LEU A 781 14.35 -4.88 -0.10
C LEU A 781 13.83 -5.93 -1.08
N PHE A 782 13.89 -7.22 -0.74
CA PHE A 782 13.40 -8.31 -1.60
C PHE A 782 11.89 -8.15 -1.87
N GLY A 783 11.44 -8.40 -3.10
CA GLY A 783 10.08 -8.12 -3.57
C GLY A 783 9.84 -6.68 -4.08
N GLN A 784 10.55 -5.67 -3.56
CA GLN A 784 10.23 -4.26 -3.80
C GLN A 784 11.05 -3.63 -4.94
N SER A 785 10.37 -2.97 -5.88
CA SER A 785 10.97 -2.27 -7.03
C SER A 785 11.86 -1.06 -6.66
N ASP A 786 11.91 -0.68 -5.39
CA ASP A 786 12.71 0.44 -4.85
C ASP A 786 14.20 0.08 -4.62
N ALA A 787 14.62 -1.16 -4.91
CA ALA A 787 16.04 -1.50 -4.95
C ALA A 787 16.69 -0.87 -6.20
N PRO A 788 17.81 -0.13 -6.07
CA PRO A 788 18.62 0.23 -7.23
C PRO A 788 19.33 -1.03 -7.73
N VAL A 789 18.65 -1.78 -8.60
CA VAL A 789 19.20 -2.97 -9.25
C VAL A 789 20.08 -2.51 -10.41
N ASP A 790 21.38 -2.78 -10.32
CA ASP A 790 22.31 -2.64 -11.45
C ASP A 790 21.75 -3.41 -12.66
N THR A 791 21.95 -2.90 -13.88
CA THR A 791 21.32 -3.43 -15.11
C THR A 791 21.47 -4.95 -15.20
N SER A 792 20.37 -5.68 -15.09
CA SER A 792 20.42 -7.14 -15.00
C SER A 792 20.84 -7.75 -16.34
N ALA A 793 21.22 -9.03 -16.36
CA ALA A 793 21.56 -9.75 -17.59
C ALA A 793 20.42 -9.79 -18.63
N MET A 794 19.19 -9.41 -18.24
CA MET A 794 18.00 -9.31 -19.10
C MET A 794 17.67 -7.86 -19.51
N GLU A 795 18.59 -6.92 -19.28
CA GLU A 795 18.53 -5.53 -19.71
C GLU A 795 19.76 -5.16 -20.57
N ARG A 796 19.62 -4.16 -21.44
CA ARG A 796 20.73 -3.57 -22.20
C ARG A 796 20.55 -2.06 -22.34
N VAL A 797 21.56 -1.34 -21.88
CA VAL A 797 21.75 0.09 -22.14
C VAL A 797 22.79 0.24 -23.25
N TYR A 798 22.64 1.26 -24.09
CA TYR A 798 23.62 1.64 -25.10
C TYR A 798 24.20 3.01 -24.74
N ALA A 799 25.49 3.23 -24.98
CA ALA A 799 26.17 4.46 -24.57
C ALA A 799 25.55 5.73 -25.18
N ASP A 800 25.04 5.63 -26.42
CA ASP A 800 24.37 6.73 -27.12
C ASP A 800 22.95 7.04 -26.60
N TYR A 801 22.40 6.15 -25.77
CA TYR A 801 21.03 6.20 -25.25
C TYR A 801 20.99 5.80 -23.74
N PRO A 802 21.64 6.56 -22.83
CA PRO A 802 21.79 6.17 -21.42
C PRO A 802 20.44 5.99 -20.69
N GLU A 803 19.47 6.87 -20.97
CA GLU A 803 18.13 6.82 -20.36
C GLU A 803 17.18 5.79 -21.02
N THR A 804 17.69 4.94 -21.92
CA THR A 804 16.90 3.92 -22.63
C THR A 804 17.38 2.52 -22.27
N ILE A 805 16.63 1.85 -21.41
CA ILE A 805 16.98 0.52 -20.90
C ILE A 805 16.10 -0.51 -21.62
N LEU A 806 16.64 -1.17 -22.64
CA LEU A 806 15.90 -2.17 -23.41
C LEU A 806 15.89 -3.51 -22.66
N ARG A 807 14.74 -4.17 -22.60
CA ARG A 807 14.52 -5.41 -21.83
C ARG A 807 13.94 -6.52 -22.71
N PHE A 808 14.22 -7.78 -22.37
CA PHE A 808 13.71 -8.95 -23.10
C PHE A 808 12.17 -8.97 -23.21
N PRO A 809 11.57 -9.54 -24.28
CA PRO A 809 12.21 -10.38 -25.29
C PRO A 809 13.01 -9.58 -26.34
N ARG A 810 14.15 -10.14 -26.75
CA ARG A 810 15.06 -9.62 -27.77
C ARG A 810 15.14 -10.61 -28.93
N LEU A 811 14.99 -10.14 -30.16
CA LEU A 811 15.25 -10.90 -31.38
C LEU A 811 16.41 -10.23 -32.14
N PRO A 812 17.66 -10.70 -32.01
CA PRO A 812 18.82 -10.03 -32.60
C PRO A 812 18.91 -10.14 -34.12
N GLY A 813 18.25 -11.14 -34.72
CA GLY A 813 18.18 -11.37 -36.17
C GLY A 813 16.81 -11.05 -36.77
N PHE A 814 16.15 -9.96 -36.35
CA PHE A 814 14.80 -9.64 -36.83
C PHE A 814 14.84 -9.06 -38.25
N ARG A 815 14.28 -9.81 -39.21
CA ARG A 815 14.16 -9.38 -40.62
C ARG A 815 13.14 -8.24 -40.76
N MET A 816 13.58 -7.10 -41.27
CA MET A 816 12.74 -5.91 -41.43
C MET A 816 11.75 -6.05 -42.59
N GLN A 817 10.45 -6.04 -42.26
CA GLN A 817 9.37 -6.07 -43.27
C GLN A 817 9.45 -4.85 -44.21
N PRO A 818 9.16 -4.98 -45.53
CA PRO A 818 9.38 -3.89 -46.50
C PRO A 818 8.69 -2.57 -46.16
N ASN A 819 7.49 -2.61 -45.58
CA ASN A 819 6.77 -1.40 -45.16
C ASN A 819 7.36 -0.75 -43.90
N MET A 820 8.06 -1.52 -43.06
CA MET A 820 8.77 -1.02 -41.88
C MET A 820 10.11 -0.39 -42.30
N ARG A 821 10.87 -1.04 -43.19
CA ARG A 821 12.10 -0.48 -43.77
C ARG A 821 11.84 0.83 -44.52
N LYS A 822 10.71 0.94 -45.23
CA LYS A 822 10.23 2.22 -45.83
C LYS A 822 9.92 3.32 -44.80
N ARG A 823 9.39 2.98 -43.62
CA ARG A 823 9.15 3.96 -42.53
C ARG A 823 10.45 4.40 -41.89
N ALA A 824 11.38 3.48 -41.63
CA ALA A 824 12.71 3.79 -41.09
C ALA A 824 13.50 4.68 -42.07
N ALA A 825 13.47 4.39 -43.37
CA ALA A 825 14.06 5.24 -44.40
C ALA A 825 13.45 6.65 -44.44
N ALA A 826 12.13 6.78 -44.24
CA ALA A 826 11.46 8.07 -44.17
C ALA A 826 11.85 8.85 -42.91
N PHE A 827 11.97 8.17 -41.76
CA PHE A 827 12.45 8.77 -40.52
C PHE A 827 13.90 9.26 -40.66
N LEU A 828 14.83 8.39 -41.07
CA LEU A 828 16.25 8.72 -41.18
C LEU A 828 16.49 9.85 -42.20
N ARG A 829 15.84 9.79 -43.39
CA ARG A 829 15.92 10.89 -44.38
C ARG A 829 15.45 12.25 -43.85
N THR A 830 14.56 12.27 -42.84
CA THR A 830 14.00 13.51 -42.30
C THR A 830 14.81 14.06 -41.12
N ASN A 831 15.52 13.21 -40.37
CA ASN A 831 16.17 13.57 -39.11
C ASN A 831 17.71 13.41 -39.13
N VAL A 832 18.28 12.83 -40.19
CA VAL A 832 19.74 12.68 -40.38
C VAL A 832 20.13 13.46 -41.63
N ASP A 833 20.73 14.63 -41.45
CA ASP A 833 20.98 15.63 -42.49
C ASP A 833 22.14 15.22 -43.43
N LEU A 834 21.80 14.39 -44.41
CA LEU A 834 22.76 13.76 -45.34
C LEU A 834 22.38 13.96 -46.82
N ASN A 835 21.36 14.78 -47.11
CA ASN A 835 20.86 15.10 -48.47
C ASN A 835 20.51 13.91 -49.41
N GLN A 836 20.48 12.68 -48.91
CA GLN A 836 20.25 11.48 -49.71
C GLN A 836 18.78 11.23 -50.11
N GLU A 837 18.59 10.59 -51.26
CA GLU A 837 17.26 10.24 -51.78
C GLU A 837 16.56 9.16 -50.93
N PHE A 838 15.21 9.16 -50.95
CA PHE A 838 14.41 8.16 -50.24
C PHE A 838 14.66 6.73 -50.73
N ARG A 839 14.95 6.52 -52.02
CA ARG A 839 15.30 5.20 -52.55
C ARG A 839 16.65 4.72 -52.02
N ALA A 840 17.67 5.57 -52.06
CA ALA A 840 18.98 5.28 -51.49
C ALA A 840 18.88 4.89 -50.01
N TRP A 841 18.12 5.64 -49.20
CA TRP A 841 17.84 5.28 -47.80
C TRP A 841 17.12 3.94 -47.62
N VAL A 842 16.16 3.60 -48.50
CA VAL A 842 15.49 2.29 -48.47
C VAL A 842 16.46 1.18 -48.84
N GLU A 843 17.38 1.39 -49.78
CA GLU A 843 18.33 0.39 -50.27
C GLU A 843 19.49 0.17 -49.29
N TYR A 844 20.04 1.24 -48.71
CA TYR A 844 21.13 1.24 -47.72
C TYR A 844 20.74 0.63 -46.36
N LEU A 845 19.49 0.77 -45.92
CA LEU A 845 19.04 0.19 -44.65
C LEU A 845 19.25 -1.33 -44.61
N PRO A 846 19.86 -1.89 -43.55
CA PRO A 846 20.10 -3.32 -43.44
C PRO A 846 18.78 -4.10 -43.43
N GLU A 847 18.81 -5.33 -43.94
CA GLU A 847 17.63 -6.20 -43.97
C GLU A 847 17.29 -6.79 -42.59
N TYR A 848 18.26 -6.84 -41.67
CA TYR A 848 18.12 -7.40 -40.34
C TYR A 848 18.53 -6.37 -39.28
N CYS A 849 17.86 -6.36 -38.14
CA CYS A 849 18.17 -5.53 -36.98
C CYS A 849 17.81 -6.26 -35.67
N GLU A 850 18.14 -5.69 -34.51
CA GLU A 850 17.60 -6.20 -33.25
C GLU A 850 16.19 -5.65 -33.01
N ARG A 851 15.22 -6.53 -32.71
CA ARG A 851 13.90 -6.10 -32.20
C ARG A 851 13.77 -6.36 -30.71
N TRP A 852 13.32 -5.37 -29.98
CA TRP A 852 13.13 -5.41 -28.53
C TRP A 852 11.64 -5.27 -28.16
N GLY A 853 11.23 -5.98 -27.11
CA GLY A 853 9.83 -6.14 -26.70
C GLY A 853 9.43 -5.42 -25.41
N LYS A 854 10.39 -5.04 -24.56
CA LYS A 854 10.14 -4.25 -23.34
C LYS A 854 11.14 -3.06 -23.30
N LEU A 855 10.72 -1.95 -22.71
CA LEU A 855 11.50 -0.74 -22.46
C LEU A 855 11.33 -0.32 -21.01
N ARG A 856 12.39 0.19 -20.40
CA ARG A 856 12.36 0.92 -19.14
C ARG A 856 13.02 2.28 -19.37
N LEU A 857 12.34 3.35 -18.98
CA LEU A 857 12.91 4.70 -19.04
C LEU A 857 13.89 4.91 -17.87
N GLY A 858 14.86 5.80 -18.07
CA GLY A 858 15.86 6.18 -17.08
C GLY A 858 15.32 6.83 -15.81
N GLU A 859 16.21 7.10 -14.85
CA GLU A 859 15.92 7.71 -13.53
C GLU A 859 14.77 7.09 -12.69
N GLY A 860 14.31 5.88 -13.04
CA GLY A 860 13.15 5.22 -12.40
C GLY A 860 11.80 5.49 -13.09
N GLY A 861 11.81 5.91 -14.36
CA GLY A 861 10.63 6.09 -15.19
C GLY A 861 9.93 4.78 -15.59
N ASP A 862 8.82 4.92 -16.32
CA ASP A 862 7.89 3.80 -16.60
C ASP A 862 8.57 2.60 -17.31
N CYS A 863 8.18 1.39 -16.88
CA CYS A 863 8.36 0.16 -17.66
C CYS A 863 7.20 -0.01 -18.65
N ILE A 864 7.53 -0.25 -19.91
CA ILE A 864 6.60 -0.29 -21.05
C ILE A 864 6.76 -1.64 -21.79
N ARG A 865 5.65 -2.33 -22.06
CA ARG A 865 5.64 -3.63 -22.76
C ARG A 865 5.08 -3.43 -24.17
N CYS A 866 5.92 -3.56 -25.20
CA CYS A 866 5.50 -3.40 -26.59
C CYS A 866 4.40 -4.39 -26.96
N ALA A 867 3.51 -4.02 -27.89
CA ALA A 867 2.41 -4.89 -28.31
C ALA A 867 2.89 -6.24 -28.88
N CYS A 868 4.09 -6.28 -29.49
CA CYS A 868 4.72 -7.52 -29.97
C CYS A 868 5.20 -8.48 -28.87
N ALA A 869 5.17 -8.09 -27.60
CA ALA A 869 5.62 -8.86 -26.43
C ALA A 869 4.50 -9.17 -25.44
N ARG A 870 3.23 -8.97 -25.82
CA ARG A 870 2.06 -9.32 -25.00
C ARG A 870 1.66 -10.77 -25.24
N ASN A 871 1.95 -11.66 -24.29
CA ASN A 871 1.44 -13.05 -24.26
C ASN A 871 0.06 -13.07 -23.56
N PRO A 872 -1.08 -13.23 -24.27
CA PRO A 872 -2.41 -13.19 -23.66
C PRO A 872 -2.70 -14.36 -22.71
N SER A 873 -1.96 -15.47 -22.84
CA SER A 873 -2.14 -16.67 -22.02
C SER A 873 -1.53 -16.52 -20.61
N SER A 874 -0.57 -15.60 -20.45
CA SER A 874 0.08 -15.35 -19.16
C SER A 874 -0.82 -14.49 -18.24
N ALA A 875 -0.89 -14.83 -16.94
CA ALA A 875 -1.72 -14.12 -15.97
C ALA A 875 -1.45 -12.60 -15.97
N GLN A 876 -0.16 -12.23 -16.01
CA GLN A 876 0.34 -10.85 -16.05
C GLN A 876 0.29 -10.21 -17.46
N GLY A 877 -0.05 -10.96 -18.51
CA GLY A 877 -0.14 -10.49 -19.90
C GLY A 877 -1.52 -9.95 -20.30
N ASN A 878 -2.52 -10.12 -19.44
CA ASN A 878 -3.89 -9.64 -19.65
C ASN A 878 -4.03 -8.10 -19.62
N ARG A 879 -3.04 -7.36 -19.09
CA ARG A 879 -3.00 -5.90 -19.16
C ARG A 879 -2.19 -5.40 -20.34
N ASP A 880 -2.77 -4.46 -21.06
CA ASP A 880 -2.15 -3.73 -22.16
C ASP A 880 -1.37 -2.50 -21.65
N ASN A 881 -0.07 -2.69 -21.43
CA ASN A 881 0.91 -1.64 -21.11
C ASN A 881 1.76 -1.27 -22.35
N SER A 882 1.11 -1.19 -23.52
CA SER A 882 1.76 -0.82 -24.80
C SER A 882 1.36 0.57 -25.31
N PHE A 883 0.53 1.32 -24.58
CA PHE A 883 0.15 2.68 -24.95
C PHE A 883 1.10 3.71 -24.33
N VAL A 884 1.51 4.69 -25.14
CA VAL A 884 2.54 5.68 -24.76
C VAL A 884 2.15 7.10 -25.14
N LYS A 885 2.65 8.06 -24.35
CA LYS A 885 2.75 9.49 -24.70
C LYS A 885 4.06 9.69 -25.46
N PHE A 886 4.00 10.42 -26.57
CA PHE A 886 5.19 10.80 -27.32
C PHE A 886 5.12 12.25 -27.79
N GLU A 887 6.28 12.88 -27.89
CA GLU A 887 6.45 14.22 -28.45
C GLU A 887 7.12 14.13 -29.82
N TYR A 888 6.64 14.95 -30.75
CA TYR A 888 7.15 15.00 -32.11
C TYR A 888 6.91 16.39 -32.71
N ASP A 889 7.83 16.85 -33.55
CA ASP A 889 7.68 18.16 -34.21
C ASP A 889 6.89 18.03 -35.52
N GLN A 890 6.03 19.00 -35.77
CA GLN A 890 5.16 19.06 -36.95
C GLN A 890 5.18 20.46 -37.55
N ASP A 891 5.40 20.56 -38.86
CA ASP A 891 5.23 21.83 -39.57
C ASP A 891 3.76 22.30 -39.50
N LYS A 892 3.56 23.41 -38.81
CA LYS A 892 2.31 24.16 -38.65
C LYS A 892 1.79 24.72 -39.98
N ASN A 893 2.68 24.99 -40.94
CA ASN A 893 2.39 25.56 -42.25
C ASN A 893 2.24 24.52 -43.36
N ARG A 894 2.33 23.23 -43.03
CA ARG A 894 2.21 22.05 -43.92
C ARG A 894 1.03 22.05 -44.89
N TYR A 895 -0.07 22.74 -44.56
CA TYR A 895 -1.27 22.84 -45.39
C TYR A 895 -1.51 24.26 -45.95
N ASN A 896 -0.68 25.24 -45.58
CA ASN A 896 -0.88 26.67 -45.82
C ASN A 896 0.13 27.28 -46.81
N GLY A 897 1.14 26.53 -47.25
CA GLY A 897 2.10 26.97 -48.28
C GLY A 897 2.99 28.16 -47.87
N ARG A 898 3.27 28.28 -46.56
CA ARG A 898 4.21 29.26 -45.99
C ARG A 898 5.49 28.54 -45.57
N ASP A 899 6.52 29.31 -45.22
CA ASP A 899 7.78 28.79 -44.67
C ASP A 899 7.55 27.86 -43.47
N THR A 900 8.34 26.81 -43.37
CA THR A 900 8.18 25.75 -42.37
C THR A 900 8.33 26.28 -40.94
N ASP A 901 7.29 26.09 -40.13
CA ASP A 901 7.16 26.55 -38.75
C ASP A 901 6.92 25.30 -37.89
N MET A 902 8.03 24.67 -37.47
CA MET A 902 8.00 23.41 -36.71
C MET A 902 7.50 23.68 -35.30
N ILE A 903 6.32 23.15 -34.97
CA ILE A 903 5.77 23.17 -33.61
C ILE A 903 5.85 21.79 -32.99
N ASN A 904 6.31 21.72 -31.74
CA ASN A 904 6.26 20.49 -30.96
C ASN A 904 4.81 20.11 -30.65
N LYS A 905 4.49 18.81 -30.75
CA LYS A 905 3.17 18.25 -30.46
C LYS A 905 3.27 16.99 -29.61
N ILE A 906 2.40 16.94 -28.60
CA ILE A 906 2.08 15.72 -27.86
C ILE A 906 1.09 14.88 -28.67
N GLY A 907 1.42 13.61 -28.87
CA GLY A 907 0.55 12.59 -29.44
C GLY A 907 0.54 11.32 -28.58
N TYR A 908 -0.45 10.46 -28.84
CA TYR A 908 -0.63 9.17 -28.15
C TYR A 908 -0.73 8.03 -29.16
N GLY A 909 -0.35 6.83 -28.75
CA GLY A 909 -0.44 5.66 -29.62
C GLY A 909 0.07 4.38 -28.98
N ARG A 910 -0.04 3.28 -29.73
CA ARG A 910 0.45 1.97 -29.32
C ARG A 910 1.87 1.74 -29.82
N LEU A 911 2.81 1.54 -28.90
CA LEU A 911 4.17 1.06 -29.18
C LEU A 911 4.10 -0.39 -29.63
N ASP A 912 4.28 -0.63 -30.93
CA ASP A 912 4.17 -1.97 -31.52
C ASP A 912 5.44 -2.79 -31.25
N CYS A 913 6.61 -2.20 -31.44
CA CYS A 913 7.93 -2.76 -31.12
C CYS A 913 9.03 -1.68 -31.16
N ILE A 914 10.21 -2.00 -30.62
CA ILE A 914 11.43 -1.18 -30.71
C ILE A 914 12.43 -1.88 -31.63
N LEU A 915 13.14 -1.10 -32.44
CA LEU A 915 14.16 -1.55 -33.39
C LEU A 915 15.49 -0.88 -33.05
N ALA A 916 16.52 -1.66 -32.71
CA ALA A 916 17.89 -1.15 -32.63
C ALA A 916 18.58 -1.46 -33.98
N ILE A 917 18.83 -0.41 -34.76
CA ILE A 917 19.38 -0.47 -36.11
C ILE A 917 20.78 0.15 -36.10
N THR A 918 21.79 -0.65 -36.41
CA THR A 918 23.15 -0.12 -36.67
C THR A 918 23.32 0.11 -38.16
N LEU A 919 23.52 1.36 -38.56
CA LEU A 919 23.89 1.74 -39.93
C LEU A 919 25.37 1.40 -40.17
N PRO A 920 25.71 0.61 -41.20
CA PRO A 920 27.11 0.25 -41.48
C PRO A 920 27.85 1.43 -42.15
N PRO A 921 29.19 1.55 -42.00
CA PRO A 921 29.96 2.62 -42.63
C PRO A 921 29.70 2.73 -44.13
N ASN A 922 29.34 3.93 -44.59
CA ASN A 922 29.08 4.24 -45.99
C ASN A 922 29.46 5.71 -46.29
N PRO A 923 30.54 5.95 -47.07
CA PRO A 923 30.96 7.30 -47.45
C PRO A 923 29.90 8.11 -48.20
N ASP A 924 29.05 7.47 -49.00
CA ASP A 924 27.98 8.17 -49.76
C ASP A 924 26.92 8.79 -48.84
N PHE A 925 26.82 8.29 -47.61
CA PHE A 925 25.95 8.80 -46.55
C PHE A 925 26.76 9.56 -45.48
N GLY A 926 28.05 9.84 -45.68
CA GLY A 926 28.90 10.49 -44.66
C GLY A 926 29.10 9.70 -43.36
N ILE A 927 28.70 8.42 -43.32
CA ILE A 927 28.75 7.58 -42.13
C ILE A 927 30.10 6.87 -42.11
N HIS A 928 31.08 7.44 -41.40
CA HIS A 928 32.46 6.94 -41.36
C HIS A 928 32.68 5.78 -40.37
N SER A 929 31.83 5.67 -39.34
CA SER A 929 31.82 4.59 -38.34
C SER A 929 30.40 4.05 -38.20
N PRO A 930 30.18 2.84 -37.65
CA PRO A 930 28.83 2.33 -37.43
C PRO A 930 28.04 3.28 -36.52
N GLN A 931 26.82 3.64 -36.90
CA GLN A 931 25.94 4.52 -36.12
C GLN A 931 24.71 3.75 -35.64
N LEU A 932 24.39 3.85 -34.35
CA LEU A 932 23.23 3.20 -33.74
C LEU A 932 22.04 4.15 -33.71
N HIS A 933 20.87 3.66 -34.12
CA HIS A 933 19.59 4.31 -33.85
C HIS A 933 18.64 3.33 -33.15
N ILE A 934 18.03 3.74 -32.04
CA ILE A 934 16.98 3.00 -31.35
C ILE A 934 15.65 3.65 -31.68
N LEU A 935 14.87 2.98 -32.53
CA LEU A 935 13.66 3.53 -33.14
C LEU A 935 12.39 2.85 -32.60
N ALA A 936 11.40 3.66 -32.24
CA ALA A 936 10.09 3.21 -31.78
C ALA A 936 9.09 3.14 -32.95
N GLN A 937 8.53 1.95 -33.24
CA GLN A 937 7.39 1.84 -34.15
C GLN A 937 6.09 2.04 -33.38
N ILE A 938 5.34 3.10 -33.70
CA ILE A 938 4.12 3.48 -32.97
C ILE A 938 2.92 3.55 -33.93
N THR A 939 1.85 2.82 -33.62
CA THR A 939 0.53 2.97 -34.27
C THR A 939 -0.27 4.04 -33.53
N VAL A 940 -0.34 5.23 -34.13
CA VAL A 940 -0.89 6.46 -33.54
C VAL A 940 -2.40 6.36 -33.27
N ALA A 941 -2.87 6.90 -32.15
CA ALA A 941 -4.28 7.14 -31.88
C ALA A 941 -4.78 8.31 -32.74
N LYS A 942 -5.73 8.07 -33.65
CA LYS A 942 -6.10 9.08 -34.66
C LYS A 942 -6.77 10.29 -34.00
N ASP A 943 -6.32 11.49 -34.36
CA ASP A 943 -6.83 12.79 -33.88
C ASP A 943 -6.65 13.07 -32.36
N ALA A 944 -5.91 12.21 -31.63
CA ALA A 944 -5.58 12.41 -30.22
C ALA A 944 -4.33 13.31 -30.03
N GLU A 945 -4.52 14.63 -30.11
CA GLU A 945 -3.43 15.63 -29.97
C GLU A 945 -3.55 16.57 -28.75
N GLY A 946 -2.38 16.91 -28.20
CA GLY A 946 -2.20 17.81 -27.05
C GLY A 946 -2.39 17.12 -25.70
N ASP A 947 -1.96 17.76 -24.62
CA ASP A 947 -1.78 17.10 -23.32
C ASP A 947 -3.08 16.59 -22.69
N ALA A 948 -3.11 15.29 -22.38
CA ALA A 948 -4.23 14.59 -21.74
C ALA A 948 -4.20 14.68 -20.21
N SER A 949 -3.10 15.13 -19.59
CA SER A 949 -3.05 15.38 -18.14
C SER A 949 -3.99 16.52 -17.72
N ALA A 950 -4.09 17.53 -18.59
CA ALA A 950 -4.85 18.78 -18.38
C ALA A 950 -6.28 18.77 -18.94
N LYS A 951 -6.58 17.93 -19.95
CA LYS A 951 -7.90 17.86 -20.61
C LYS A 951 -8.23 16.44 -21.08
N LEU A 952 -9.52 16.11 -21.18
CA LEU A 952 -9.91 14.82 -21.78
C LEU A 952 -9.59 14.79 -23.29
N VAL A 953 -8.66 13.93 -23.68
CA VAL A 953 -8.30 13.62 -25.07
C VAL A 953 -8.89 12.27 -25.45
N SER A 954 -9.60 12.19 -26.58
CA SER A 954 -10.22 10.95 -27.05
C SER A 954 -10.01 10.68 -28.55
N TYR A 955 -10.13 9.41 -28.93
CA TYR A 955 -10.06 8.94 -30.31
C TYR A 955 -11.06 7.80 -30.54
N THR A 956 -11.37 7.51 -31.81
CA THR A 956 -12.29 6.41 -32.18
C THR A 956 -11.62 5.32 -33.01
N THR A 957 -10.50 5.62 -33.65
CA THR A 957 -9.80 4.71 -34.58
C THR A 957 -8.28 4.88 -34.47
N PHE A 958 -7.53 3.85 -34.84
CA PHE A 958 -6.09 3.98 -35.05
C PHE A 958 -5.78 4.70 -36.37
N GLY A 959 -4.74 5.52 -36.34
CA GLY A 959 -4.21 6.23 -37.50
C GLY A 959 -3.15 5.43 -38.24
N LYS A 960 -2.17 6.14 -38.82
CA LYS A 960 -1.03 5.52 -39.50
C LYS A 960 0.01 5.09 -38.47
N THR A 961 0.65 3.94 -38.70
CA THR A 961 1.88 3.58 -38.00
C THR A 961 3.03 4.46 -38.47
N ILE A 962 3.71 5.10 -37.52
CA ILE A 962 4.90 5.93 -37.71
C ILE A 962 6.14 5.24 -37.13
N ILE A 963 7.31 5.83 -37.37
CA ILE A 963 8.54 5.54 -36.63
C ILE A 963 9.07 6.88 -36.10
N LEU A 964 9.48 6.89 -34.85
CA LEU A 964 10.18 7.98 -34.16
C LEU A 964 11.48 7.43 -33.54
N ASP A 965 12.34 8.31 -33.05
CA ASP A 965 13.38 7.90 -32.10
C ASP A 965 12.73 7.46 -30.77
N VAL A 966 13.36 6.56 -30.03
CA VAL A 966 12.86 6.08 -28.72
C VAL A 966 12.74 7.21 -27.69
N THR A 967 13.61 8.23 -27.74
CA THR A 967 13.61 9.41 -26.87
C THR A 967 12.41 10.35 -27.06
N SER A 968 11.64 10.17 -28.14
CA SER A 968 10.34 10.81 -28.31
C SER A 968 9.29 10.28 -27.33
N ILE A 969 9.45 9.06 -26.80
CA ILE A 969 8.55 8.47 -25.79
C ILE A 969 8.80 9.14 -24.44
N LYS A 970 7.73 9.59 -23.77
CA LYS A 970 7.82 10.29 -22.47
C LYS A 970 7.31 9.47 -21.29
N CYS A 971 6.21 8.75 -21.45
CA CYS A 971 5.65 7.88 -20.41
C CYS A 971 4.72 6.80 -21.02
N ALA A 972 4.39 5.80 -20.21
CA ALA A 972 3.23 4.94 -20.47
C ALA A 972 1.94 5.73 -20.22
N VAL A 973 0.84 5.37 -20.89
CA VAL A 973 -0.49 5.92 -20.57
C VAL A 973 -1.53 4.82 -20.51
N GLY A 974 -2.53 5.02 -19.65
CA GLY A 974 -3.75 4.22 -19.66
C GLY A 974 -4.73 4.72 -20.73
N ARG A 975 -5.80 3.96 -20.94
CA ARG A 975 -6.95 4.36 -21.76
C ARG A 975 -8.20 3.60 -21.35
N ILE A 976 -9.37 4.21 -21.54
CA ILE A 976 -10.68 3.60 -21.26
C ILE A 976 -11.57 3.70 -22.50
N GLU A 977 -12.24 2.61 -22.84
CA GLU A 977 -13.34 2.65 -23.82
C GLU A 977 -14.63 3.06 -23.10
N THR A 978 -15.34 4.05 -23.63
CA THR A 978 -16.62 4.50 -23.08
C THR A 978 -17.64 4.79 -24.16
N ARG A 979 -18.92 4.57 -23.85
CA ARG A 979 -20.06 4.95 -24.70
C ARG A 979 -20.81 6.18 -24.21
N ALA A 980 -20.33 6.80 -23.12
CA ALA A 980 -20.98 7.90 -22.41
C ALA A 980 -21.38 9.08 -23.32
N LYS A 981 -20.42 9.64 -24.04
CA LYS A 981 -20.61 10.77 -24.99
C LYS A 981 -20.80 10.30 -26.43
N ASN A 982 -20.18 9.17 -26.83
CA ASN A 982 -20.30 8.59 -28.16
C ASN A 982 -20.89 7.18 -28.09
N ARG A 983 -22.16 7.02 -28.50
CA ARG A 983 -22.86 5.71 -28.50
C ARG A 983 -22.18 4.62 -29.34
N ARG A 984 -21.28 4.97 -30.27
CA ARG A 984 -20.48 4.01 -31.05
C ARG A 984 -19.18 3.56 -30.35
N GLY A 985 -18.89 4.10 -29.17
CA GLY A 985 -17.61 3.95 -28.46
C GLY A 985 -16.61 5.05 -28.82
N GLU A 986 -15.96 5.64 -27.83
CA GLU A 986 -14.69 6.35 -27.97
C GLU A 986 -13.69 5.86 -26.91
N TRP A 987 -12.41 5.92 -27.25
CA TRP A 987 -11.31 5.67 -26.33
C TRP A 987 -10.80 6.99 -25.77
N VAL A 988 -10.73 7.13 -24.46
CA VAL A 988 -10.23 8.33 -23.77
C VAL A 988 -8.90 8.00 -23.11
N ILE A 989 -7.91 8.87 -23.25
CA ILE A 989 -6.56 8.70 -22.71
C ILE A 989 -6.56 8.99 -21.19
N ILE A 990 -5.84 8.17 -20.43
CA ILE A 990 -5.55 8.36 -19.00
C ILE A 990 -4.04 8.59 -18.86
N ASP A 991 -3.68 9.87 -18.76
CA ASP A 991 -2.31 10.36 -18.64
C ASP A 991 -2.09 10.87 -17.20
N ARG A 992 -1.04 10.36 -16.53
CA ARG A 992 -0.74 10.72 -15.13
C ARG A 992 0.19 11.93 -15.13
N ASP A 993 -0.31 13.03 -14.59
CA ASP A 993 0.49 14.20 -14.23
C ASP A 993 1.63 13.79 -13.25
N ASP A 994 2.87 14.19 -13.54
CA ASP A 994 4.07 13.91 -12.73
C ASP A 994 4.25 14.88 -11.56
N SER A 995 3.50 16.01 -11.53
CA SER A 995 3.47 16.94 -10.40
C SER A 995 2.62 16.45 -9.21
N LEU A 996 1.81 15.41 -9.42
CA LEU A 996 0.91 14.86 -8.39
C LEU A 996 1.61 13.80 -7.54
N CYS A 997 1.40 13.85 -6.23
CA CYS A 997 1.87 12.89 -5.25
C CYS A 997 1.28 11.50 -5.50
N ARG A 998 2.19 10.52 -5.60
CA ARG A 998 1.85 9.13 -5.93
C ARG A 998 1.95 8.26 -4.69
N THR A 999 0.91 7.48 -4.42
CA THR A 999 1.04 6.27 -3.62
C THR A 999 1.97 5.31 -4.36
N ALA A 1000 3.09 4.93 -3.74
CA ALA A 1000 4.03 4.00 -4.37
C ALA A 1000 3.37 2.62 -4.56
N PHE A 1001 3.05 2.28 -5.81
CA PHE A 1001 2.41 1.02 -6.18
C PHE A 1001 3.42 -0.12 -6.30
N THR A 1002 3.96 -0.57 -5.16
CA THR A 1002 4.48 -1.94 -5.07
C THR A 1002 3.30 -2.91 -5.07
N GLN A 1003 2.81 -3.28 -6.26
CA GLN A 1003 2.57 -4.70 -6.49
C GLN A 1003 3.94 -5.37 -6.59
N ASP A 1004 4.05 -6.60 -6.11
CA ASP A 1004 5.23 -7.41 -6.34
C ASP A 1004 5.31 -7.76 -7.83
N GLU A 1005 6.14 -7.02 -8.58
CA GLU A 1005 6.61 -7.43 -9.92
C GLU A 1005 7.60 -8.62 -9.83
N GLN A 1006 7.63 -9.29 -8.68
CA GLN A 1006 8.46 -10.43 -8.30
C GLN A 1006 7.63 -11.66 -7.87
N ASP A 1007 6.33 -11.71 -8.20
CA ASP A 1007 5.77 -12.97 -8.71
C ASP A 1007 6.53 -13.25 -10.02
N TYR A 1008 7.62 -14.04 -9.89
CA TYR A 1008 8.62 -14.26 -10.94
C TYR A 1008 7.95 -14.56 -12.29
N GLU A 1009 8.49 -13.98 -13.38
CA GLU A 1009 8.10 -14.37 -14.74
C GLU A 1009 8.43 -15.86 -14.90
N GLY A 1010 7.42 -16.73 -14.72
CA GLY A 1010 7.57 -18.17 -14.80
C GLY A 1010 7.96 -18.60 -16.21
N ASP A 1011 9.01 -19.39 -16.32
CA ASP A 1011 9.56 -19.85 -17.61
C ASP A 1011 8.55 -20.72 -18.39
N ASP A 1012 8.13 -20.22 -19.55
CA ASP A 1012 7.51 -20.92 -20.70
C ASP A 1012 7.82 -20.15 -22.00
#